data_AF-Q5XG40-F1
#
_entry.id   AF-Q5XG40-F1
#
_cell.length_a   1.000
_cell.length_b   1.000
_cell.length_c   1.000
_cell.angle_alpha   90.00
_cell.angle_beta   90.00
_cell.angle_gamma   90.00
#
_symmetry.space_group_name_H-M   'P 1'
#
loop_
_entity.id
_entity.type
_entity.pdbx_description
1 polymer ?
#
loop_
_entity_poly.entity_id
_entity_poly.type
_entity_poly.pdbx_seq_one_letter_code
_entity_poly.pdbx_strand_id
1 'polypeptide(L)'
;MARASHTIKRLLRELIEIFAEDEKAAFREVGSLFQNGPDEYRSKGETKNPAGRVEKLIQYVLQRDESDCQRFLTHLENMLPSFPALADIVGGEKKRNTLIKMLESYKESKLSLRDILDIGQEDIYKVVPQTVQDLPWALLRKLMALDRTARTIQLDNISQNSGADNDSLEENIFKQMDFKRKYHESNSINPLDILCVLLHCSDMLLQQNIFSKMSMCQFAVPLLLPAGDGPECTFMLWAMRDIVKRWRPHTLAENKGFIEENLVKSEMPCFSFVRLGQIQLSKSKILNQLLSPAQQYQDFFIHENMIGGDNEREVSNGLVEISWFLPVGRENSDTFPEPVAVTNLRGDIESNWTQFSFLTQVSSAVFVFAESINKTQYELLAQCSNCSTKFHFIITPSGTSGSKETVKFLKELQPLLHFDQSHILIKDKQANEAGLVKNLQNIIQIFLRKTDKKVKLEDLANTATELGIKVDENSQECQKAKEHATEIIKEIQDVVKYKKETMKLQGNLWKQVARVEKELCRMRKQGDTNTEQYRSQLTQTLKQLHWEQNQHVLPDSMSKFIFAITYLSQSEKHYFLTWMKFALDSMARNNLSVLKEKYKKKYSKTNNQVELKKLDQQICDSSLGVEHFLREMGQFYEAECSMVNQGIIKPDKIQFSRLPGIAADLLLDGFPLELMDGDASNIPLKWVTDLLTELNNKTGGKCRMRVITVLGVQSTGKSTLLNTMFGLQFSVSSGRCTRGAFLTLIKVKENFQKKINCEFILVIDTEGLKAPELAFLEDSYEHDNELATLVVGLSDITIINMAMENTTEMKDTLQIVVHAFLRMKQIGKKPNCQFVHQNVSDVSADDNNMRDRMKLLEQLDEMTRIAGSMEKKQGIKSFTDIISYNIKRDNWYIPGLWYGVPPMASVNSGYSENVYELKKYLFTFMEKQKSIRQPYNISEFIKWIKSLWNSVKYENFSFSFRNSLVVEAYNQLAMKNSQWEWDFSKHIHTWLISTENIIKNQSADELQPEMCRVFKDNLMCLLCKEEENMLDLIKKYFESKTDNVLLIEKYREDFSRGVNCLRKDLERSVTAKIDETIRIQKGKYQKKKK
;
A
#
# COMPACT_ATOMS: atom_id res chain seq x y z
N MET A 1 16.95 27.92 -20.75
CA MET A 1 17.89 28.95 -20.25
C MET A 1 17.11 30.15 -19.74
N ALA A 2 17.28 30.50 -18.46
CA ALA A 2 16.80 31.76 -17.92
C ALA A 2 17.44 32.93 -18.69
N ARG A 3 16.66 34.00 -18.91
CA ARG A 3 17.18 35.24 -19.50
C ARG A 3 18.25 35.84 -18.59
N ALA A 4 19.41 36.21 -19.11
CA ALA A 4 20.52 36.78 -18.35
C ALA A 4 20.08 38.05 -17.58
N SER A 5 19.19 38.84 -18.18
CA SER A 5 18.58 40.00 -17.52
C SER A 5 17.78 39.63 -16.26
N HIS A 6 17.15 38.46 -16.22
CA HIS A 6 16.40 37.99 -15.05
C HIS A 6 17.35 37.59 -13.92
N THR A 7 18.46 36.92 -14.26
CA THR A 7 19.51 36.55 -13.31
C THR A 7 20.13 37.78 -12.66
N ILE A 8 20.46 38.81 -13.44
CA ILE A 8 21.00 40.08 -12.92
C ILE A 8 19.98 40.77 -12.00
N LYS A 9 18.69 40.76 -12.35
CA LYS A 9 17.62 41.30 -11.47
C LYS A 9 17.53 40.56 -10.14
N ARG A 10 17.69 39.24 -10.16
CA ARG A 10 17.69 38.40 -8.95
C ARG A 10 18.86 38.74 -8.03
N LEU A 11 20.05 38.87 -8.61
CA LEU A 11 21.28 39.19 -7.89
C LEU A 11 21.45 40.69 -7.60
N LEU A 12 20.51 41.53 -8.02
CA LEU A 12 20.65 42.99 -8.03
C LEU A 12 21.10 43.53 -6.67
N ARG A 13 20.45 43.08 -5.58
CA ARG A 13 20.76 43.55 -4.23
C ARG A 13 22.16 43.15 -3.77
N GLU A 14 22.54 41.90 -3.96
CA GLU A 14 23.85 41.38 -3.57
C GLU A 14 24.97 42.03 -4.39
N LEU A 15 24.74 42.20 -5.70
CA LEU A 15 25.66 42.93 -6.57
C LEU A 15 25.80 44.39 -6.15
N ILE A 16 24.70 45.05 -5.73
CA ILE A 16 24.76 46.41 -5.19
C ILE A 16 25.58 46.45 -3.91
N GLU A 17 25.33 45.53 -2.97
CA GLU A 17 26.04 45.47 -1.69
C GLU A 17 27.55 45.23 -1.90
N ILE A 18 27.94 44.29 -2.77
CA ILE A 18 29.34 43.98 -3.08
C ILE A 18 30.04 45.13 -3.83
N PHE A 19 29.44 45.63 -4.90
CA PHE A 19 30.07 46.69 -5.69
C PHE A 19 30.06 48.05 -5.00
N ALA A 20 29.21 48.25 -3.98
CA ALA A 20 29.24 49.45 -3.15
C ALA A 20 30.49 49.51 -2.25
N GLU A 21 31.17 48.39 -1.99
CA GLU A 21 32.44 48.36 -1.23
C GLU A 21 33.57 49.08 -1.98
N ASP A 22 33.63 48.94 -3.31
CA ASP A 22 34.54 49.69 -4.19
C ASP A 22 33.85 50.11 -5.50
N GLU A 23 33.10 51.21 -5.42
CA GLU A 23 32.39 51.82 -6.54
C GLU A 23 33.33 52.07 -7.74
N LYS A 24 34.57 52.54 -7.51
CA LYS A 24 35.47 52.92 -8.61
C LYS A 24 35.97 51.71 -9.38
N ALA A 25 36.25 50.61 -8.70
CA ALA A 25 36.59 49.34 -9.35
C ALA A 25 35.39 48.79 -10.13
N ALA A 26 34.18 48.84 -9.58
CA ALA A 26 32.97 48.35 -10.24
C ALA A 26 32.69 49.08 -11.55
N PHE A 27 32.76 50.43 -11.57
CA PHE A 27 32.60 51.20 -12.80
C PHE A 27 33.68 50.93 -13.85
N ARG A 28 34.91 50.59 -13.43
CA ARG A 28 36.03 50.26 -14.33
C ARG A 28 35.83 48.88 -14.97
N GLU A 29 35.56 47.87 -14.15
CA GLU A 29 35.33 46.50 -14.59
C GLU A 29 34.11 46.42 -15.51
N VAL A 30 32.97 47.00 -15.10
CA VAL A 30 31.75 47.04 -15.92
C VAL A 30 31.93 47.92 -17.16
N GLY A 31 32.65 49.04 -17.05
CA GLY A 31 32.94 49.90 -18.18
C GLY A 31 33.82 49.25 -19.25
N SER A 32 34.69 48.32 -18.86
CA SER A 32 35.53 47.56 -19.80
C SER A 32 34.74 46.59 -20.70
N LEU A 33 33.52 46.24 -20.30
CA LEU A 33 32.67 45.28 -21.02
C LEU A 33 31.94 45.88 -22.22
N PHE A 34 31.79 47.21 -22.28
CA PHE A 34 30.91 47.87 -23.23
C PHE A 34 31.64 48.98 -24.00
N GLN A 35 31.56 48.97 -25.33
CA GLN A 35 32.26 49.93 -26.20
C GLN A 35 31.90 51.42 -25.95
N ASN A 36 30.72 51.68 -25.37
CA ASN A 36 30.32 52.96 -24.79
C ASN A 36 30.23 52.76 -23.28
N GLY A 37 31.29 53.09 -22.54
CA GLY A 37 31.35 52.90 -21.09
C GLY A 37 30.28 53.73 -20.35
N PRO A 38 29.97 53.42 -19.08
CA PRO A 38 28.96 54.13 -18.27
C PRO A 38 29.33 55.59 -17.94
N ASP A 39 30.39 56.15 -18.52
CA ASP A 39 30.88 57.51 -18.26
C ASP A 39 29.84 58.60 -18.58
N GLU A 40 28.88 58.35 -19.49
CA GLU A 40 27.72 59.24 -19.70
C GLU A 40 26.81 59.39 -18.45
N TYR A 41 26.83 58.42 -17.53
CA TYR A 41 26.01 58.43 -16.30
C TYR A 41 26.73 58.97 -15.05
N ARG A 42 28.03 59.30 -15.12
CA ARG A 42 28.72 60.02 -14.04
C ARG A 42 28.20 61.45 -13.83
N SER A 43 27.53 62.04 -14.84
CA SER A 43 27.35 63.49 -14.92
C SER A 43 25.95 64.04 -14.65
N LYS A 44 24.92 63.23 -14.34
CA LYS A 44 23.57 63.75 -14.08
C LYS A 44 22.88 63.12 -12.86
N GLY A 45 22.85 63.89 -11.76
CA GLY A 45 21.81 63.81 -10.73
C GLY A 45 22.11 62.94 -9.49
N GLU A 46 22.61 63.61 -8.46
CA GLU A 46 22.56 63.35 -7.02
C GLU A 46 22.01 61.98 -6.54
N THR A 47 22.90 61.00 -6.40
CA THR A 47 22.81 60.01 -5.30
C THR A 47 24.06 60.16 -4.44
N LYS A 48 23.87 60.53 -3.16
CA LYS A 48 24.98 60.76 -2.20
C LYS A 48 25.61 59.46 -1.65
N ASN A 49 24.95 58.31 -1.85
CA ASN A 49 25.38 57.01 -1.33
C ASN A 49 25.95 56.12 -2.47
N PRO A 50 27.15 55.51 -2.31
CA PRO A 50 27.74 54.55 -3.25
C PRO A 50 26.77 53.48 -3.78
N ALA A 51 25.92 52.90 -2.91
CA ALA A 51 24.95 51.88 -3.31
C ALA A 51 23.97 52.36 -4.38
N GLY A 52 23.49 53.62 -4.30
CA GLY A 52 22.56 54.18 -5.28
C GLY A 52 23.21 54.55 -6.62
N ARG A 53 24.54 54.61 -6.71
CA ARG A 53 25.26 54.80 -7.98
C ARG A 53 25.55 53.47 -8.66
N VAL A 54 25.93 52.48 -7.85
CA VAL A 54 26.08 51.09 -8.28
C VAL A 54 24.74 50.51 -8.76
N GLU A 55 23.62 50.82 -8.11
CA GLU A 55 22.30 50.43 -8.58
C GLU A 55 22.01 50.96 -9.99
N LYS A 56 22.30 52.24 -10.27
CA LYS A 56 22.18 52.81 -11.62
C LYS A 56 23.11 52.11 -12.62
N LEU A 57 24.32 51.72 -12.21
CA LEU A 57 25.26 50.98 -13.04
C LEU A 57 24.72 49.58 -13.41
N ILE A 58 24.13 48.85 -12.46
CA ILE A 58 23.55 47.53 -12.76
C ILE A 58 22.25 47.67 -13.57
N GLN A 59 21.44 48.70 -13.30
CA GLN A 59 20.27 49.03 -14.11
C GLN A 59 20.65 49.36 -15.56
N TYR A 60 21.80 50.00 -15.78
CA TYR A 60 22.34 50.23 -17.12
C TYR A 60 22.64 48.92 -17.86
N VAL A 61 23.22 47.92 -17.17
CA VAL A 61 23.40 46.57 -17.75
C VAL A 61 22.05 45.95 -18.09
N LEU A 62 21.06 46.06 -17.20
CA LEU A 62 19.71 45.51 -17.40
C LEU A 62 18.91 46.15 -18.54
N GLN A 63 19.27 47.36 -18.97
CA GLN A 63 18.64 48.06 -20.10
C GLN A 63 19.22 47.64 -21.45
N ARG A 64 20.30 46.84 -21.46
CA ARG A 64 20.92 46.32 -22.68
C ARG A 64 20.26 45.02 -23.16
N ASP A 65 20.70 44.52 -24.30
CA ASP A 65 20.23 43.25 -24.83
C ASP A 65 20.69 42.05 -23.99
N GLU A 66 20.08 40.88 -24.23
CA GLU A 66 20.40 39.66 -23.48
C GLU A 66 21.84 39.19 -23.69
N SER A 67 22.47 39.51 -24.82
CA SER A 67 23.87 39.16 -25.10
C SER A 67 24.81 39.94 -24.18
N ASP A 68 24.58 41.24 -24.02
CA ASP A 68 25.34 42.11 -23.12
C ASP A 68 25.12 41.74 -21.65
N CYS A 69 23.89 41.38 -21.27
CA CYS A 69 23.60 40.82 -19.93
C CYS A 69 24.38 39.51 -19.70
N GLN A 70 24.43 38.62 -20.69
CA GLN A 70 25.15 37.36 -20.59
C GLN A 70 26.67 37.57 -20.48
N ARG A 71 27.23 38.55 -21.22
CA ARG A 71 28.64 38.95 -21.10
C ARG A 71 28.97 39.45 -19.70
N PHE A 72 28.10 40.28 -19.12
CA PHE A 72 28.27 40.77 -17.75
C PHE A 72 28.31 39.62 -16.73
N LEU A 73 27.36 38.67 -16.79
CA LEU A 73 27.37 37.50 -15.89
C LEU A 73 28.62 36.64 -16.06
N THR A 74 29.08 36.43 -17.30
CA THR A 74 30.31 35.65 -17.58
C THR A 74 31.56 36.34 -17.05
N HIS A 75 31.58 37.68 -17.04
CA HIS A 75 32.72 38.45 -16.56
C HIS A 75 32.80 38.56 -15.04
N LEU A 76 31.76 38.20 -14.28
CA LEU A 76 31.80 38.20 -12.81
C LEU A 76 32.94 37.32 -12.26
N GLU A 77 33.29 36.23 -12.96
CA GLU A 77 34.44 35.39 -12.59
C GLU A 77 35.77 36.14 -12.71
N ASN A 78 35.92 36.96 -13.75
CA ASN A 78 37.11 37.77 -13.97
C ASN A 78 37.24 38.90 -12.94
N MET A 79 36.12 39.32 -12.34
CA MET A 79 36.07 40.34 -11.30
C MET A 79 36.42 39.82 -9.89
N LEU A 80 36.54 38.50 -9.69
CA LEU A 80 36.84 37.89 -8.37
C LEU A 80 38.10 38.44 -7.66
N PRO A 81 39.22 38.74 -8.36
CA PRO A 81 40.40 39.33 -7.72
C PRO A 81 40.12 40.72 -7.13
N SER A 82 39.24 41.49 -7.79
CA SER A 82 38.83 42.84 -7.37
C SER A 82 37.70 42.79 -6.32
N PHE A 83 36.84 41.77 -6.40
CA PHE A 83 35.70 41.57 -5.50
C PHE A 83 35.61 40.10 -5.04
N PRO A 84 36.36 39.70 -4.01
CA PRO A 84 36.34 38.31 -3.51
C PRO A 84 34.96 37.82 -3.04
N ALA A 85 34.09 38.74 -2.61
CA ALA A 85 32.71 38.44 -2.21
C ALA A 85 31.82 37.96 -3.38
N LEU A 86 32.22 38.16 -4.64
CA LEU A 86 31.53 37.58 -5.79
C LEU A 86 31.65 36.05 -5.86
N ALA A 87 32.56 35.45 -5.10
CA ALA A 87 32.80 34.00 -5.15
C ALA A 87 31.56 33.19 -4.78
N ASP A 88 30.79 33.66 -3.80
CA ASP A 88 29.56 33.00 -3.37
C ASP A 88 28.48 33.08 -4.48
N ILE A 89 28.33 34.25 -5.12
CA ILE A 89 27.43 34.45 -6.27
C ILE A 89 27.82 33.56 -7.46
N VAL A 90 29.09 33.56 -7.85
CA VAL A 90 29.60 32.75 -8.96
C VAL A 90 29.44 31.26 -8.68
N GLY A 91 29.72 30.83 -7.45
CA GLY A 91 29.53 29.46 -7.00
C GLY A 91 28.05 29.03 -7.03
N GLY A 92 27.15 29.88 -6.52
CA GLY A 92 25.70 29.66 -6.55
C GLY A 92 25.15 29.55 -7.96
N GLU A 93 25.55 30.47 -8.86
CA GLU A 93 25.16 30.42 -10.28
C GLU A 93 25.64 29.14 -10.99
N LYS A 94 26.84 28.65 -10.69
CA LYS A 94 27.31 27.34 -11.22
C LYS A 94 26.42 26.19 -10.75
N LYS A 95 26.08 26.16 -9.45
CA LYS A 95 25.17 25.16 -8.88
C LYS A 95 23.79 25.25 -9.53
N ARG A 96 23.21 26.44 -9.59
CA ARG A 96 21.92 26.71 -10.25
C ARG A 96 21.92 26.28 -11.71
N ASN A 97 22.95 26.60 -12.48
CA ASN A 97 23.07 26.17 -13.87
C ASN A 97 23.14 24.64 -14.01
N THR A 98 23.79 23.95 -13.07
CA THR A 98 23.80 22.48 -13.02
C THR A 98 22.41 21.93 -12.77
N LEU A 99 21.68 22.49 -11.80
CA LEU A 99 20.29 22.10 -11.50
C LEU A 99 19.34 22.38 -12.67
N ILE A 100 19.47 23.54 -13.33
CA ILE A 100 18.66 23.89 -14.50
C ILE A 100 18.94 22.95 -15.67
N LYS A 101 20.20 22.59 -15.93
CA LYS A 101 20.54 21.58 -16.95
C LYS A 101 19.90 20.23 -16.66
N MET A 102 19.81 19.84 -15.39
CA MET A 102 19.07 18.63 -14.99
C MET A 102 17.58 18.77 -15.25
N LEU A 103 16.97 19.91 -14.91
CA LEU A 103 15.56 20.16 -15.23
C LEU A 103 15.31 20.06 -16.75
N GLU A 104 16.20 20.63 -17.57
CA GLU A 104 16.11 20.58 -19.02
C GLU A 104 16.27 19.16 -19.57
N SER A 105 17.16 18.33 -19.01
CA SER A 105 17.36 16.95 -19.49
C SER A 105 16.15 16.04 -19.30
N TYR A 106 15.28 16.33 -18.33
CA TYR A 106 14.07 15.54 -18.05
C TYR A 106 12.79 16.18 -18.62
N LYS A 107 12.88 17.23 -19.44
CA LYS A 107 11.69 17.84 -20.09
C LYS A 107 11.02 16.89 -21.08
N GLU A 108 11.81 16.10 -21.81
CA GLU A 108 11.29 15.20 -22.85
C GLU A 108 10.94 13.80 -22.32
N SER A 109 11.60 13.33 -21.27
CA SER A 109 11.33 12.03 -20.63
C SER A 109 11.29 12.17 -19.11
N LYS A 110 10.09 12.38 -18.56
CA LYS A 110 9.89 12.46 -17.10
C LYS A 110 10.04 11.10 -16.43
N LEU A 111 10.50 11.12 -15.18
CA LEU A 111 10.49 9.98 -14.28
C LEU A 111 9.06 9.57 -13.99
N SER A 112 8.80 8.28 -14.10
CA SER A 112 7.51 7.66 -13.86
C SER A 112 7.55 6.75 -12.63
N LEU A 113 6.37 6.36 -12.14
CA LEU A 113 6.27 5.37 -11.07
C LEU A 113 6.94 4.03 -11.43
N ARG A 114 6.97 3.66 -12.71
CA ARG A 114 7.61 2.41 -13.14
C ARG A 114 9.11 2.42 -12.92
N ASP A 115 9.76 3.55 -13.15
CA ASP A 115 11.22 3.66 -13.07
C ASP A 115 11.75 3.39 -11.65
N ILE A 116 10.89 3.58 -10.63
CA ILE A 116 11.18 3.31 -9.22
C ILE A 116 10.65 1.95 -8.73
N LEU A 117 9.61 1.41 -9.36
CA LEU A 117 9.12 0.05 -9.08
C LEU A 117 10.07 -1.02 -9.62
N ASP A 118 10.72 -0.75 -10.77
CA ASP A 118 11.69 -1.64 -11.38
C ASP A 118 12.88 -1.91 -10.44
N ILE A 119 13.21 -3.20 -10.23
CA ILE A 119 14.28 -3.60 -9.30
C ILE A 119 15.59 -3.82 -10.06
N GLY A 120 16.61 -3.04 -9.70
CA GLY A 120 17.98 -3.16 -10.17
C GLY A 120 18.98 -3.48 -9.05
N GLN A 121 20.27 -3.48 -9.43
CA GLN A 121 21.36 -3.64 -8.46
C GLN A 121 21.40 -2.49 -7.44
N GLU A 122 21.07 -1.29 -7.89
CA GLU A 122 21.04 -0.06 -7.10
C GLU A 122 20.01 -0.06 -5.96
N ASP A 123 19.02 -0.95 -6.01
CA ASP A 123 17.97 -1.06 -4.98
C ASP A 123 18.35 -2.06 -3.87
N ILE A 124 19.35 -2.91 -4.12
CA ILE A 124 19.80 -3.97 -3.22
C ILE A 124 21.15 -3.63 -2.58
N TYR A 125 22.05 -3.02 -3.36
CA TYR A 125 23.33 -2.54 -2.87
C TYR A 125 23.23 -1.04 -2.62
N LYS A 126 23.62 -0.61 -1.42
CA LYS A 126 23.58 0.80 -1.02
C LYS A 126 24.48 1.62 -1.95
N VAL A 127 23.88 2.36 -2.89
CA VAL A 127 24.60 3.28 -3.77
C VAL A 127 24.65 4.63 -3.07
N VAL A 128 25.86 5.04 -2.68
CA VAL A 128 26.10 6.39 -2.17
C VAL A 128 26.15 7.35 -3.36
N PRO A 129 25.43 8.49 -3.34
CA PRO A 129 25.44 9.43 -4.44
C PRO A 129 26.84 10.03 -4.64
N GLN A 130 27.37 9.91 -5.86
CA GLN A 130 28.70 10.39 -6.22
C GLN A 130 28.65 11.71 -6.99
N THR A 131 27.54 11.95 -7.70
CA THR A 131 27.31 13.14 -8.52
C THR A 131 26.04 13.85 -8.10
N VAL A 132 25.94 15.14 -8.44
CA VAL A 132 24.73 15.95 -8.20
C VAL A 132 23.49 15.32 -8.86
N GLN A 133 23.69 14.64 -9.99
CA GLN A 133 22.66 13.92 -10.73
C GLN A 133 22.10 12.71 -9.99
N ASP A 134 22.86 12.13 -9.05
CA ASP A 134 22.42 10.99 -8.24
C ASP A 134 21.50 11.41 -7.09
N LEU A 135 21.55 12.69 -6.67
CA LEU A 135 20.84 13.18 -5.48
C LEU A 135 19.31 13.05 -5.58
N PRO A 136 18.64 13.43 -6.69
CA PRO A 136 17.19 13.22 -6.82
C PRO A 136 16.80 11.75 -6.75
N TRP A 137 17.59 10.85 -7.33
CA TRP A 137 17.36 9.41 -7.27
C TRP A 137 17.53 8.84 -5.86
N ALA A 138 18.57 9.28 -5.15
CA ALA A 138 18.79 8.91 -3.75
C ALA A 138 17.63 9.38 -2.85
N LEU A 139 17.16 10.62 -3.07
CA LEU A 139 15.98 11.18 -2.38
C LEU A 139 14.75 10.34 -2.64
N LEU A 140 14.47 10.03 -3.91
CA LEU A 140 13.31 9.25 -4.32
C LEU A 140 13.32 7.84 -3.71
N ARG A 141 14.44 7.11 -3.80
CA ARG A 141 14.56 5.74 -3.25
C ARG A 141 14.37 5.70 -1.74
N LYS A 142 15.02 6.61 -1.00
CA LYS A 142 14.87 6.71 0.46
C LYS A 142 13.42 7.07 0.84
N LEU A 143 12.80 7.99 0.12
CA LEU A 143 11.42 8.38 0.39
C LEU A 143 10.43 7.23 0.12
N MET A 144 10.61 6.47 -0.96
CA MET A 144 9.78 5.29 -1.26
C MET A 144 9.89 4.22 -0.18
N ALA A 145 11.09 4.06 0.39
CA ALA A 145 11.37 3.18 1.52
C ALA A 145 10.93 3.74 2.89
N LEU A 146 10.27 4.91 2.92
CA LEU A 146 9.87 5.61 4.15
C LEU A 146 11.04 5.87 5.10
N ASP A 147 12.24 6.10 4.57
CA ASP A 147 13.44 6.43 5.33
C ASP A 147 13.42 7.93 5.71
N ARG A 148 13.44 8.21 7.02
CA ARG A 148 13.41 9.59 7.55
C ARG A 148 14.65 10.40 7.23
N THR A 149 15.75 9.75 6.87
CA THR A 149 16.99 10.41 6.45
C THR A 149 16.94 10.89 4.99
N ALA A 150 15.81 10.74 4.29
CA ALA A 150 15.64 11.18 2.91
C ALA A 150 15.98 12.68 2.68
N ARG A 151 15.77 13.55 3.68
CA ARG A 151 16.06 14.98 3.59
C ARG A 151 17.50 15.38 3.93
N THR A 152 18.35 14.44 4.35
CA THR A 152 19.73 14.70 4.79
C THR A 152 20.77 14.12 3.83
N ILE A 153 20.40 13.94 2.56
CA ILE A 153 21.27 13.32 1.55
C ILE A 153 22.35 14.31 1.14
N GLN A 154 23.60 13.86 1.14
CA GLN A 154 24.77 14.61 0.69
C GLN A 154 25.62 13.73 -0.23
N LEU A 155 26.45 14.37 -1.05
CA LEU A 155 27.48 13.69 -1.83
C LEU A 155 28.52 13.09 -0.89
N ASP A 156 29.07 11.93 -1.27
CA ASP A 156 30.19 11.37 -0.51
C ASP A 156 31.41 12.29 -0.68
N ASN A 157 31.90 12.85 0.44
CA ASN A 157 33.14 13.59 0.42
C ASN A 157 34.26 12.57 0.26
N ILE A 158 34.85 12.48 -0.93
CA ILE A 158 36.14 11.82 -1.12
C ILE A 158 37.20 12.69 -0.41
N SER A 159 37.21 12.68 0.92
CA SER A 159 38.39 13.09 1.65
C SER A 159 39.44 12.03 1.40
N GLN A 160 40.60 12.49 0.96
CA GLN A 160 41.77 11.68 0.68
C GLN A 160 42.09 10.82 1.91
N ASN A 161 41.72 9.54 1.89
CA ASN A 161 42.45 8.50 2.61
C ASN A 161 43.78 8.24 1.86
N SER A 162 44.59 9.29 1.67
CA SER A 162 46.00 9.13 1.36
C SER A 162 46.74 9.15 2.68
N GLY A 163 47.22 7.97 3.09
CA GLY A 163 48.39 7.80 3.94
C GLY A 163 48.37 8.50 5.29
N ALA A 164 48.32 7.71 6.35
CA ALA A 164 48.91 8.13 7.61
C ALA A 164 50.37 8.55 7.36
N ASP A 165 50.64 9.85 7.40
CA ASP A 165 51.94 10.37 7.77
C ASP A 165 51.76 11.39 8.89
N ASN A 166 52.59 11.18 9.90
CA ASN A 166 52.44 11.62 11.27
C ASN A 166 53.00 13.05 11.44
N ASP A 167 52.52 14.01 10.64
CA ASP A 167 52.95 15.40 10.78
C ASP A 167 52.04 16.17 11.74
N SER A 168 52.72 16.84 12.68
CA SER A 168 52.25 17.39 13.95
C SER A 168 50.82 17.94 13.99
N LEU A 169 50.09 17.57 15.06
CA LEU A 169 48.76 18.09 15.39
C LEU A 169 48.71 19.63 15.44
N GLU A 170 49.84 20.28 15.73
CA GLU A 170 49.95 21.74 15.86
C GLU A 170 49.91 22.47 14.51
N GLU A 171 50.55 21.96 13.45
CA GLU A 171 50.46 22.60 12.12
C GLU A 171 49.07 22.48 11.49
N ASN A 172 48.32 21.43 11.82
CA ASN A 172 46.94 21.25 11.37
C ASN A 172 45.95 22.19 12.09
N ILE A 173 46.21 22.56 13.35
CA ILE A 173 45.41 23.56 14.08
C ILE A 173 45.62 24.94 13.46
N PHE A 174 46.86 25.32 13.11
CA PHE A 174 47.13 26.62 12.47
C PHE A 174 46.62 26.69 11.03
N LYS A 175 46.60 25.59 10.26
CA LYS A 175 45.91 25.53 8.96
C LYS A 175 44.38 25.62 9.08
N GLN A 176 43.79 25.16 10.18
CA GLN A 176 42.35 25.34 10.48
C GLN A 176 42.01 26.75 10.96
N MET A 177 42.97 27.48 11.53
CA MET A 177 42.80 28.89 11.96
C MET A 177 43.12 29.92 10.87
N ASP A 178 43.64 29.49 9.72
CA ASP A 178 43.83 30.36 8.55
C ASP A 178 42.45 30.68 7.94
N PHE A 179 41.83 31.79 8.39
CA PHE A 179 40.51 32.28 7.94
C PHE A 179 40.43 32.61 6.44
N LYS A 180 41.50 32.44 5.68
CA LYS A 180 41.43 32.36 4.22
C LYS A 180 40.90 30.98 3.86
N ARG A 181 39.56 30.86 3.77
CA ARG A 181 38.89 29.73 3.11
C ARG A 181 39.65 29.43 1.82
N LYS A 182 40.50 28.38 1.81
CA LYS A 182 40.80 27.71 0.54
C LYS A 182 39.45 27.28 0.03
N TYR A 183 39.03 27.87 -1.09
CA TYR A 183 37.80 27.56 -1.79
C TYR A 183 37.82 26.08 -2.18
N HIS A 184 37.48 25.21 -1.24
CA HIS A 184 37.03 23.89 -1.53
C HIS A 184 35.62 24.09 -2.08
N GLU A 185 35.44 23.87 -3.38
CA GLU A 185 34.13 23.79 -4.03
C GLU A 185 33.27 22.80 -3.24
N SER A 186 32.48 23.30 -2.30
CA SER A 186 31.50 22.48 -1.61
C SER A 186 30.38 22.23 -2.63
N ASN A 187 30.38 21.04 -3.23
CA ASN A 187 29.28 20.57 -4.09
C ASN A 187 27.99 20.30 -3.28
N SER A 188 27.84 20.91 -2.10
CA SER A 188 26.67 20.81 -1.27
C SER A 188 25.52 21.62 -1.89
N ILE A 189 24.35 20.97 -1.96
CA ILE A 189 23.12 21.53 -2.52
C ILE A 189 22.06 21.49 -1.42
N ASN A 190 21.20 22.52 -1.36
CA ASN A 190 20.11 22.53 -0.40
C ASN A 190 19.11 21.39 -0.72
N PRO A 191 18.67 20.60 0.28
CA PRO A 191 17.69 19.53 0.07
C PRO A 191 16.37 19.98 -0.58
N LEU A 192 15.95 21.24 -0.39
CA LEU A 192 14.75 21.78 -1.03
C LEU A 192 14.95 21.99 -2.54
N ASP A 193 16.17 22.31 -2.98
CA ASP A 193 16.49 22.40 -4.40
C ASP A 193 16.43 21.03 -5.06
N ILE A 194 16.98 20.00 -4.38
CA ILE A 194 16.91 18.60 -4.83
C ILE A 194 15.45 18.15 -4.93
N LEU A 195 14.61 18.50 -3.95
CA LEU A 195 13.17 18.21 -3.98
C LEU A 195 12.47 18.90 -5.15
N CYS A 196 12.74 20.19 -5.38
CA CYS A 196 12.13 20.92 -6.51
C CYS A 196 12.54 20.30 -7.84
N VAL A 197 13.81 19.94 -8.01
CA VAL A 197 14.31 19.25 -9.21
C VAL A 197 13.64 17.91 -9.39
N LEU A 198 13.57 17.09 -8.35
CA LEU A 198 12.90 15.79 -8.39
C LEU A 198 11.44 15.92 -8.86
N LEU A 199 10.69 16.89 -8.31
CA LEU A 199 9.29 17.08 -8.67
C LEU A 199 9.10 17.51 -10.12
N HIS A 200 9.92 18.45 -10.62
CA HIS A 200 9.85 18.86 -12.03
C HIS A 200 10.23 17.74 -13.00
N CYS A 201 11.21 16.91 -12.61
CA CYS A 201 11.63 15.75 -13.38
C CYS A 201 10.62 14.59 -13.32
N SER A 202 9.61 14.64 -12.45
CA SER A 202 8.63 13.56 -12.25
C SER A 202 7.32 13.82 -12.99
N ASP A 203 6.68 12.75 -13.48
CA ASP A 203 5.31 12.79 -13.95
C ASP A 203 4.32 13.01 -12.78
N MET A 204 3.08 13.37 -13.10
CA MET A 204 2.10 13.75 -12.07
C MET A 204 1.68 12.57 -11.16
N LEU A 205 1.81 11.32 -11.60
CA LEU A 205 1.49 10.15 -10.79
C LEU A 205 2.59 9.87 -9.78
N LEU A 206 3.85 9.96 -10.20
CA LEU A 206 5.01 9.88 -9.33
C LEU A 206 5.03 11.04 -8.34
N GLN A 207 4.72 12.27 -8.77
CA GLN A 207 4.57 13.43 -7.87
C GLN A 207 3.54 13.14 -6.77
N GLN A 208 2.38 12.60 -7.12
CA GLN A 208 1.36 12.23 -6.14
C GLN A 208 1.87 11.16 -5.16
N ASN A 209 2.61 10.16 -5.64
CA ASN A 209 3.22 9.15 -4.77
C ASN A 209 4.28 9.75 -3.83
N ILE A 210 5.16 10.62 -4.34
CA ILE A 210 6.14 11.39 -3.57
C ILE A 210 5.44 12.16 -2.44
N PHE A 211 4.37 12.89 -2.74
CA PHE A 211 3.60 13.66 -1.76
C PHE A 211 2.96 12.76 -0.69
N SER A 212 2.39 11.63 -1.10
CA SER A 212 1.81 10.63 -0.19
C SER A 212 2.88 10.10 0.80
N LYS A 213 4.07 9.72 0.30
CA LYS A 213 5.20 9.25 1.13
C LYS A 213 5.77 10.37 2.02
N MET A 214 5.90 11.59 1.51
CA MET A 214 6.30 12.76 2.32
C MET A 214 5.33 12.97 3.48
N SER A 215 4.01 12.93 3.21
CA SER A 215 2.99 13.07 4.24
C SER A 215 3.02 11.94 5.27
N MET A 216 3.36 10.70 4.88
CA MET A 216 3.60 9.61 5.83
C MET A 216 4.81 9.87 6.72
N CYS A 217 5.91 10.39 6.17
CA CYS A 217 7.09 10.82 6.93
C CYS A 217 6.87 12.11 7.74
N GLN A 218 5.68 12.72 7.67
CA GLN A 218 5.32 14.02 8.28
C GLN A 218 6.18 15.18 7.77
N PHE A 219 6.64 15.05 6.54
CA PHE A 219 7.33 16.09 5.80
C PHE A 219 6.30 17.07 5.26
N ALA A 220 6.52 18.37 5.46
CA ALA A 220 5.76 19.39 4.77
C ALA A 220 5.86 19.17 3.24
N VAL A 221 4.73 19.28 2.56
CA VAL A 221 4.62 19.04 1.12
C VAL A 221 4.53 20.37 0.35
N PRO A 222 5.03 20.47 -0.88
CA PRO A 222 4.89 21.70 -1.67
C PRO A 222 3.44 22.03 -2.02
N LEU A 223 2.95 23.19 -1.57
CA LEU A 223 1.68 23.78 -1.98
C LEU A 223 1.83 24.54 -3.31
N LEU A 224 2.84 25.41 -3.38
CA LEU A 224 3.25 26.13 -4.60
C LEU A 224 4.68 25.74 -4.94
N LEU A 225 4.88 25.09 -6.09
CA LEU A 225 6.18 24.70 -6.63
C LEU A 225 6.70 25.79 -7.58
N PRO A 226 7.85 26.43 -7.30
CA PRO A 226 8.45 27.42 -8.21
C PRO A 226 8.97 26.73 -9.47
N ALA A 227 8.95 27.41 -10.61
CA ALA A 227 9.45 26.88 -11.88
C ALA A 227 10.97 26.60 -11.87
N GLY A 228 11.71 27.19 -10.92
CA GLY A 228 13.15 27.05 -10.76
C GLY A 228 13.94 28.06 -11.59
N ASP A 229 13.63 28.21 -12.88
CA ASP A 229 14.30 29.11 -13.82
C ASP A 229 13.58 30.45 -14.08
N GLY A 230 12.36 30.63 -13.55
CA GLY A 230 11.56 31.85 -13.73
C GLY A 230 10.61 32.15 -12.55
N PRO A 231 9.83 33.26 -12.65
CA PRO A 231 8.94 33.72 -11.57
C PRO A 231 7.62 32.92 -11.47
N GLU A 232 7.37 32.03 -12.43
CA GLU A 232 6.17 31.21 -12.47
C GLU A 232 6.17 30.16 -11.34
N CYS A 233 4.97 29.77 -10.90
CA CYS A 233 4.79 28.68 -9.96
C CYS A 233 3.56 27.83 -10.32
N THR A 234 3.54 26.61 -9.77
CA THR A 234 2.44 25.65 -9.96
C THR A 234 1.82 25.32 -8.61
N PHE A 235 0.49 25.44 -8.51
CA PHE A 235 -0.31 24.93 -7.42
C PHE A 235 -0.48 23.41 -7.54
N MET A 236 0.07 22.69 -6.57
CA MET A 236 0.24 21.23 -6.60
C MET A 236 -0.99 20.50 -6.04
N LEU A 237 -2.16 20.77 -6.63
CA LEU A 237 -3.45 20.25 -6.15
C LEU A 237 -3.58 18.74 -6.39
N TRP A 238 -3.28 18.28 -7.61
CA TRP A 238 -3.35 16.88 -7.99
C TRP A 238 -2.43 16.01 -7.13
N ALA A 239 -1.21 16.49 -6.88
CA ALA A 239 -0.22 15.77 -6.07
C ALA A 239 -0.69 15.52 -4.63
N MET A 240 -1.51 16.42 -4.05
CA MET A 240 -2.05 16.26 -2.69
C MET A 240 -3.30 15.37 -2.60
N ARG A 241 -3.94 14.99 -3.72
CA ARG A 241 -5.22 14.26 -3.69
C ARG A 241 -5.17 12.86 -3.10
N ASP A 242 -4.01 12.22 -2.97
CA ASP A 242 -3.90 10.90 -2.32
C ASP A 242 -3.72 11.01 -0.80
N ILE A 243 -3.56 12.23 -0.25
CA ILE A 243 -3.31 12.44 1.19
C ILE A 243 -4.63 12.35 1.98
N VAL A 244 -4.84 11.20 2.60
CA VAL A 244 -5.94 10.93 3.54
C VAL A 244 -5.39 10.80 4.96
N LYS A 245 -6.04 11.45 5.94
CA LYS A 245 -5.65 11.37 7.35
C LYS A 245 -6.86 11.07 8.22
N ARG A 246 -6.60 10.54 9.42
CA ARG A 246 -7.59 10.24 10.45
C ARG A 246 -7.32 11.05 11.69
N TRP A 247 -8.27 11.86 12.14
CA TRP A 247 -8.09 12.70 13.33
C TRP A 247 -9.36 12.76 14.18
N ARG A 248 -9.24 13.28 15.40
CA ARG A 248 -10.34 13.43 16.34
C ARG A 248 -10.36 14.87 16.86
N PRO A 249 -11.24 15.73 16.33
CA PRO A 249 -11.53 17.03 16.94
C PRO A 249 -12.01 16.88 18.38
N HIS A 250 -11.79 17.90 19.20
CA HIS A 250 -12.23 17.89 20.61
C HIS A 250 -13.75 17.76 20.74
N THR A 251 -14.51 18.28 19.78
CA THR A 251 -15.98 18.12 19.68
C THR A 251 -16.43 16.65 19.60
N LEU A 252 -15.59 15.74 19.12
CA LEU A 252 -15.87 14.31 19.02
C LEU A 252 -15.17 13.47 20.11
N ALA A 253 -14.45 14.11 21.04
CA ALA A 253 -13.66 13.44 22.08
C ALA A 253 -14.51 12.55 23.00
N GLU A 254 -15.61 13.10 23.54
CA GLU A 254 -16.52 12.40 24.45
C GLU A 254 -17.09 11.11 23.83
N ASN A 255 -17.47 11.18 22.56
CA ASN A 255 -18.03 10.06 21.81
C ASN A 255 -16.97 9.08 21.29
N LYS A 256 -15.68 9.33 21.52
CA LYS A 256 -14.55 8.61 20.91
C LYS A 256 -14.67 8.54 19.37
N GLY A 257 -15.35 9.51 18.75
CA GLY A 257 -15.55 9.59 17.31
C GLY A 257 -14.26 9.94 16.58
N PHE A 258 -14.22 9.83 15.26
CA PHE A 258 -13.09 10.31 14.45
C PHE A 258 -13.58 10.72 13.07
N ILE A 259 -12.79 11.56 12.40
CA ILE A 259 -12.98 11.96 11.01
C ILE A 259 -11.86 11.30 10.20
N GLU A 260 -12.21 10.72 9.06
CA GLU A 260 -11.28 10.19 8.07
C GLU A 260 -11.61 10.81 6.73
N GLU A 261 -10.77 11.74 6.26
CA GLU A 261 -11.04 12.46 5.02
C GLU A 261 -9.75 12.85 4.31
N ASN A 262 -9.91 13.13 3.01
CA ASN A 262 -8.90 13.74 2.18
C ASN A 262 -8.63 15.19 2.63
N LEU A 263 -7.36 15.54 2.84
CA LEU A 263 -7.00 16.89 3.29
C LEU A 263 -7.35 17.97 2.27
N VAL A 264 -7.43 17.64 0.98
CA VAL A 264 -7.83 18.57 -0.09
C VAL A 264 -9.30 18.98 0.01
N LYS A 265 -10.17 18.06 0.45
CA LYS A 265 -11.63 18.28 0.59
C LYS A 265 -12.04 18.80 1.98
N SER A 266 -11.11 18.79 2.93
CA SER A 266 -11.40 19.12 4.33
C SER A 266 -11.38 20.62 4.54
N GLU A 267 -12.46 21.16 5.12
CA GLU A 267 -12.54 22.58 5.49
C GLU A 267 -11.73 22.85 6.76
N MET A 268 -10.66 23.63 6.64
CA MET A 268 -9.85 24.01 7.80
C MET A 268 -9.27 25.42 7.67
N PRO A 269 -9.00 26.09 8.81
CA PRO A 269 -8.31 27.37 8.80
C PRO A 269 -6.84 27.21 8.37
N CYS A 270 -6.37 28.13 7.55
CA CYS A 270 -5.03 28.14 7.00
C CYS A 270 -4.24 29.34 7.55
N PHE A 271 -3.10 29.07 8.18
CA PHE A 271 -2.21 30.11 8.71
C PHE A 271 -0.90 30.13 7.95
N SER A 272 -0.55 31.29 7.40
CA SER A 272 0.60 31.40 6.51
C SER A 272 1.73 32.19 7.14
N PHE A 273 2.95 31.67 7.00
CA PHE A 273 4.13 32.22 7.65
C PHE A 273 5.13 32.67 6.59
N VAL A 274 5.46 33.95 6.60
CA VAL A 274 6.29 34.61 5.59
C VAL A 274 7.44 35.38 6.23
N ARG A 275 8.48 35.66 5.44
CA ARG A 275 9.65 36.45 5.87
C ARG A 275 9.72 37.72 5.03
N LEU A 276 10.00 38.83 5.68
CA LEU A 276 10.29 40.12 5.09
C LEU A 276 11.75 40.51 5.39
N GLY A 277 12.57 40.59 4.35
CA GLY A 277 14.00 40.88 4.49
C GLY A 277 14.81 39.70 5.06
N GLN A 278 16.01 40.01 5.55
CA GLN A 278 16.86 39.04 6.25
C GLN A 278 16.50 38.99 7.73
N ILE A 279 16.45 37.78 8.29
CA ILE A 279 16.13 37.55 9.71
C ILE A 279 17.13 36.55 10.29
N GLN A 280 17.65 36.82 11.48
CA GLN A 280 18.45 35.87 12.26
C GLN A 280 17.61 34.74 12.86
N LEU A 281 16.32 34.99 13.12
CA LEU A 281 15.44 33.98 13.68
C LEU A 281 14.96 33.01 12.59
N SER A 282 15.33 31.74 12.72
CA SER A 282 14.82 30.71 11.81
C SER A 282 13.31 30.49 11.93
N LYS A 283 12.57 31.05 10.97
CA LYS A 283 11.10 30.87 10.83
C LYS A 283 10.69 29.39 10.81
N SER A 284 11.42 28.56 10.07
CA SER A 284 11.08 27.14 9.92
C SER A 284 11.31 26.35 11.21
N LYS A 285 12.31 26.71 12.02
CA LYS A 285 12.53 26.12 13.34
C LYS A 285 11.37 26.43 14.30
N ILE A 286 10.90 27.68 14.31
CA ILE A 286 9.73 28.09 15.11
C ILE A 286 8.47 27.34 14.66
N LEU A 287 8.27 27.16 13.35
CA LEU A 287 7.16 26.39 12.81
C LEU A 287 7.19 24.90 13.22
N ASN A 288 8.37 24.29 13.23
CA ASN A 288 8.51 22.91 13.72
C ASN A 288 8.14 22.81 15.19
N GLN A 289 8.58 23.75 16.04
CA GLN A 289 8.20 23.81 17.45
C GLN A 289 6.69 24.08 17.65
N LEU A 290 6.09 24.89 16.77
CA LEU A 290 4.66 25.20 16.80
C LEU A 290 3.79 23.97 16.57
N LEU A 291 4.16 23.12 15.60
CA LEU A 291 3.41 21.93 15.20
C LEU A 291 3.77 20.68 15.99
N SER A 292 4.97 20.62 16.57
CA SER A 292 5.44 19.45 17.32
C SER A 292 4.60 19.22 18.57
N PRO A 293 4.22 17.97 18.88
CA PRO A 293 3.68 17.62 20.18
C PRO A 293 4.64 17.99 21.31
N ALA A 294 4.12 18.38 22.48
CA ALA A 294 4.94 18.84 23.62
C ALA A 294 6.02 17.84 24.08
N GLN A 295 5.82 16.54 23.80
CA GLN A 295 6.71 15.46 24.24
C GLN A 295 7.71 15.02 23.17
N GLN A 296 7.60 15.50 21.92
CA GLN A 296 8.42 15.00 20.83
C GLN A 296 8.61 16.06 19.74
N TYR A 297 9.86 16.49 19.54
CA TYR A 297 10.22 17.41 18.48
C TYR A 297 10.25 16.70 17.13
N GLN A 298 9.74 17.37 16.10
CA GLN A 298 9.65 16.83 14.76
C GLN A 298 9.92 17.87 13.68
N ASP A 299 10.77 17.50 12.72
CA ASP A 299 11.18 18.35 11.62
C ASP A 299 10.23 18.26 10.42
N PHE A 300 9.11 18.98 10.51
CA PHE A 300 8.16 19.13 9.40
C PHE A 300 8.75 19.92 8.24
N PHE A 301 9.40 21.05 8.55
CA PHE A 301 10.04 21.97 7.61
C PHE A 301 11.56 21.93 7.77
N ILE A 302 12.29 22.00 6.65
CA ILE A 302 13.76 22.06 6.68
C ILE A 302 14.23 23.39 7.29
N HIS A 303 15.22 23.36 8.17
CA HIS A 303 15.83 24.55 8.79
C HIS A 303 17.36 24.49 8.80
N GLU A 304 18.00 25.61 9.14
CA GLU A 304 19.47 25.78 9.09
C GLU A 304 20.26 24.76 9.93
N ASN A 305 19.78 24.38 11.12
CA ASN A 305 20.45 23.35 11.94
C ASN A 305 20.29 21.89 11.44
N MET A 306 19.65 21.65 10.30
CA MET A 306 19.59 20.31 9.69
C MET A 306 20.78 20.11 8.75
N ILE A 307 21.20 18.86 8.55
CA ILE A 307 22.27 18.51 7.61
C ILE A 307 21.94 19.03 6.20
N GLY A 308 22.73 19.99 5.71
CA GLY A 308 22.56 20.65 4.42
C GLY A 308 21.44 21.68 4.34
N GLY A 309 20.74 21.96 5.44
CA GLY A 309 19.66 22.95 5.50
C GLY A 309 20.13 24.40 5.53
N ASP A 310 21.39 24.62 5.93
CA ASP A 310 22.14 25.88 5.93
C ASP A 310 22.70 26.25 4.55
N ASN A 311 22.81 25.28 3.64
CA ASN A 311 23.21 25.53 2.25
C ASN A 311 22.29 26.57 1.61
N GLU A 312 22.86 27.44 0.79
CA GLU A 312 22.11 28.43 0.03
C GLU A 312 21.12 27.77 -0.94
N ARG A 313 19.94 28.39 -1.12
CA ARG A 313 18.88 27.89 -1.98
C ARG A 313 18.99 28.52 -3.36
N GLU A 314 19.15 27.68 -4.37
CA GLU A 314 19.34 28.13 -5.74
C GLU A 314 18.04 28.23 -6.53
N VAL A 315 17.15 27.24 -6.41
CA VAL A 315 15.93 27.11 -7.25
C VAL A 315 14.64 27.03 -6.43
N SER A 316 14.75 26.81 -5.12
CA SER A 316 13.61 26.61 -4.21
C SER A 316 13.12 27.89 -3.51
N ASN A 317 13.70 29.06 -3.77
CA ASN A 317 13.10 30.32 -3.33
C ASN A 317 11.76 30.54 -4.05
N GLY A 318 10.73 30.95 -3.32
CA GLY A 318 9.34 31.00 -3.79
C GLY A 318 8.54 29.70 -3.56
N LEU A 319 9.17 28.63 -3.07
CA LEU A 319 8.47 27.42 -2.63
C LEU A 319 7.57 27.75 -1.43
N VAL A 320 6.28 27.40 -1.54
CA VAL A 320 5.37 27.39 -0.40
C VAL A 320 5.16 25.95 0.02
N GLU A 321 5.57 25.59 1.23
CA GLU A 321 5.29 24.28 1.82
C GLU A 321 4.04 24.36 2.70
N ILE A 322 3.28 23.28 2.80
CA ILE A 322 2.13 23.13 3.71
C ILE A 322 2.32 21.91 4.61
N SER A 323 1.94 22.05 5.87
CA SER A 323 1.85 20.97 6.85
C SER A 323 0.56 21.14 7.67
N TRP A 324 0.15 20.09 8.38
CA TRP A 324 -1.10 20.06 9.12
C TRP A 324 -0.86 19.68 10.57
N PHE A 325 -1.59 20.32 11.48
CA PHE A 325 -1.79 19.81 12.83
C PHE A 325 -3.15 19.12 12.90
N LEU A 326 -3.18 17.88 13.38
CA LEU A 326 -4.37 17.05 13.46
C LEU A 326 -4.56 16.52 14.89
N PRO A 327 -5.62 16.90 15.61
CA PRO A 327 -5.81 16.52 17.02
C PRO A 327 -6.16 15.04 17.20
N VAL A 328 -5.79 14.48 18.36
CA VAL A 328 -6.17 13.11 18.79
C VAL A 328 -7.36 13.09 19.76
N GLY A 329 -7.89 14.25 20.13
CA GLY A 329 -9.03 14.41 21.04
C GLY A 329 -8.63 14.26 22.50
N ARG A 330 -7.42 14.73 22.85
CA ARG A 330 -6.88 14.71 24.22
C ARG A 330 -6.43 16.12 24.59
N GLU A 331 -7.20 16.77 25.45
CA GLU A 331 -6.96 18.17 25.87
C GLU A 331 -5.56 18.42 26.43
N ASN A 332 -5.00 17.45 27.16
CA ASN A 332 -3.68 17.58 27.80
C ASN A 332 -2.49 17.38 26.84
N SER A 333 -2.70 16.83 25.65
CA SER A 333 -1.61 16.54 24.69
C SER A 333 -1.74 17.27 23.36
N ASP A 334 -2.96 17.65 22.96
CA ASP A 334 -3.19 18.36 21.71
C ASP A 334 -2.84 19.86 21.84
N THR A 335 -2.02 20.35 20.92
CA THR A 335 -1.72 21.79 20.80
C THR A 335 -2.95 22.61 20.40
N PHE A 336 -3.77 22.08 19.49
CA PHE A 336 -4.97 22.74 18.99
C PHE A 336 -6.20 21.83 19.10
N PRO A 337 -7.39 22.36 19.42
CA PRO A 337 -8.60 21.55 19.58
C PRO A 337 -9.23 21.08 18.25
N GLU A 338 -8.89 21.77 17.16
CA GLU A 338 -9.42 21.58 15.81
C GLU A 338 -8.24 21.44 14.82
N PRO A 339 -8.43 20.80 13.65
CA PRO A 339 -7.38 20.67 12.65
C PRO A 339 -6.95 22.03 12.08
N VAL A 340 -5.66 22.17 11.79
CA VAL A 340 -5.05 23.42 11.31
C VAL A 340 -4.12 23.15 10.13
N ALA A 341 -4.21 23.96 9.07
CA ALA A 341 -3.20 24.01 8.02
C ALA A 341 -2.21 25.16 8.28
N VAL A 342 -0.91 24.87 8.13
CA VAL A 342 0.18 25.84 8.28
C VAL A 342 1.02 25.87 7.01
N THR A 343 1.20 27.05 6.42
CA THR A 343 2.05 27.24 5.24
C THR A 343 3.33 28.01 5.55
N ASN A 344 4.38 27.69 4.82
CA ASN A 344 5.72 28.25 4.98
C ASN A 344 6.26 28.69 3.62
N LEU A 345 6.28 30.01 3.35
CA LEU A 345 6.91 30.56 2.14
C LEU A 345 8.44 30.63 2.32
N ARG A 346 9.18 30.02 1.40
CA ARG A 346 10.65 30.05 1.32
C ARG A 346 11.11 31.26 0.53
N GLY A 347 12.14 31.94 1.03
CA GLY A 347 12.65 33.19 0.44
C GLY A 347 12.04 34.44 1.06
N ASP A 348 12.28 35.58 0.43
CA ASP A 348 11.73 36.89 0.81
C ASP A 348 10.42 37.17 0.05
N ILE A 349 9.45 37.83 0.68
CA ILE A 349 8.21 38.24 0.00
C ILE A 349 8.45 39.31 -1.06
N GLU A 350 9.51 40.13 -0.94
CA GLU A 350 9.87 41.14 -1.96
C GLU A 350 10.12 40.50 -3.33
N SER A 351 10.73 39.32 -3.35
CA SER A 351 11.07 38.60 -4.59
C SER A 351 9.97 37.63 -5.05
N ASN A 352 8.95 37.36 -4.22
CA ASN A 352 7.96 36.30 -4.43
C ASN A 352 6.52 36.81 -4.24
N TRP A 353 6.20 37.92 -4.93
CA TRP A 353 4.93 38.62 -4.76
C TRP A 353 3.72 37.77 -5.14
N THR A 354 3.77 37.00 -6.22
CA THR A 354 2.63 36.17 -6.67
C THR A 354 2.24 35.15 -5.59
N GLN A 355 3.22 34.46 -5.01
CA GLN A 355 3.00 33.51 -3.91
C GLN A 355 2.48 34.22 -2.66
N PHE A 356 3.04 35.38 -2.32
CA PHE A 356 2.56 36.16 -1.18
C PHE A 356 1.11 36.61 -1.37
N SER A 357 0.77 37.15 -2.55
CA SER A 357 -0.60 37.55 -2.91
C SER A 357 -1.59 36.39 -2.76
N PHE A 358 -1.24 35.21 -3.28
CA PHE A 358 -2.03 33.99 -3.07
C PHE A 358 -2.25 33.70 -1.58
N LEU A 359 -1.18 33.68 -0.78
CA LEU A 359 -1.29 33.43 0.67
C LEU A 359 -2.17 34.46 1.39
N THR A 360 -2.11 35.74 1.00
CA THR A 360 -2.97 36.77 1.60
C THR A 360 -4.44 36.58 1.29
N GLN A 361 -4.80 35.94 0.17
CA GLN A 361 -6.21 35.69 -0.17
C GLN A 361 -6.75 34.44 0.53
N VAL A 362 -5.95 33.38 0.62
CA VAL A 362 -6.43 32.07 1.10
C VAL A 362 -6.33 31.89 2.63
N SER A 363 -5.47 32.64 3.30
CA SER A 363 -5.21 32.45 4.72
C SER A 363 -6.28 33.06 5.62
N SER A 364 -6.50 32.44 6.78
CA SER A 364 -7.25 33.00 7.90
C SER A 364 -6.44 34.11 8.60
N ALA A 365 -5.12 33.92 8.72
CA ALA A 365 -4.18 34.95 9.12
C ALA A 365 -2.78 34.73 8.52
N VAL A 366 -2.03 35.82 8.33
CA VAL A 366 -0.64 35.82 7.84
C VAL A 366 0.30 36.33 8.94
N PHE A 367 1.34 35.56 9.25
CA PHE A 367 2.38 35.88 10.21
C PHE A 367 3.65 36.31 9.46
N VAL A 368 4.06 37.57 9.62
CA VAL A 368 5.19 38.19 8.94
C VAL A 368 6.37 38.29 9.91
N PHE A 369 7.46 37.59 9.62
CA PHE A 369 8.72 37.70 10.35
C PHE A 369 9.58 38.80 9.74
N ALA A 370 10.04 39.75 10.55
CA ALA A 370 10.90 40.85 10.11
C ALA A 370 11.86 41.29 11.23
N GLU A 371 13.06 41.75 10.89
CA GLU A 371 13.91 42.47 11.86
C GLU A 371 13.59 43.96 11.92
N SER A 372 13.36 44.55 10.75
CA SER A 372 12.97 45.95 10.57
C SER A 372 12.10 46.08 9.32
N ILE A 373 11.33 47.17 9.23
CA ILE A 373 10.53 47.51 8.06
C ILE A 373 11.04 48.83 7.50
N ASN A 374 11.43 48.83 6.23
CA ASN A 374 11.85 50.03 5.51
C ASN A 374 10.70 50.59 4.64
N LYS A 375 10.96 51.69 3.90
CA LYS A 375 9.96 52.35 3.06
C LYS A 375 9.44 51.47 1.92
N THR A 376 10.30 50.74 1.21
CA THR A 376 9.89 49.88 0.09
C THR A 376 9.05 48.71 0.58
N GLN A 377 9.40 48.14 1.73
CA GLN A 377 8.64 47.08 2.40
C GLN A 377 7.28 47.55 2.89
N TYR A 378 7.22 48.77 3.43
CA TYR A 378 5.97 49.43 3.77
C TYR A 378 5.06 49.56 2.55
N GLU A 379 5.58 50.08 1.43
CA GLU A 379 4.81 50.24 0.18
C GLU A 379 4.29 48.90 -0.36
N LEU A 380 5.09 47.83 -0.24
CA LEU A 380 4.69 46.48 -0.62
C LEU A 380 3.54 45.95 0.26
N LEU A 381 3.63 46.11 1.58
CA LEU A 381 2.57 45.68 2.50
C LEU A 381 1.30 46.54 2.37
N ALA A 382 1.43 47.83 2.03
CA ALA A 382 0.31 48.73 1.83
C ALA A 382 -0.59 48.31 0.66
N GLN A 383 -0.04 47.61 -0.34
CA GLN A 383 -0.83 47.05 -1.46
C GLN A 383 -1.82 45.97 -1.01
N CYS A 384 -1.65 45.40 0.19
CA CYS A 384 -2.56 44.42 0.78
C CYS A 384 -3.74 45.06 1.53
N SER A 385 -4.00 46.36 1.40
CA SER A 385 -5.05 47.07 2.14
C SER A 385 -6.47 46.53 1.90
N ASN A 386 -6.70 45.88 0.76
CA ASN A 386 -8.01 45.31 0.39
C ASN A 386 -8.16 43.84 0.80
N CYS A 387 -7.16 43.24 1.43
CA CYS A 387 -7.21 41.84 1.84
C CYS A 387 -8.07 41.68 3.10
N SER A 388 -9.03 40.74 3.08
CA SER A 388 -9.85 40.40 4.24
C SER A 388 -9.09 39.63 5.34
N THR A 389 -7.78 39.46 5.19
CA THR A 389 -6.94 38.55 5.98
C THR A 389 -6.21 39.33 7.07
N LYS A 390 -6.16 38.76 8.28
CA LYS A 390 -5.50 39.42 9.41
C LYS A 390 -4.00 39.22 9.40
N PHE A 391 -3.24 40.30 9.60
CA PHE A 391 -1.79 40.28 9.64
C PHE A 391 -1.27 40.31 11.08
N HIS A 392 -0.26 39.49 11.36
CA HIS A 392 0.50 39.49 12.61
C HIS A 392 1.97 39.70 12.31
N PHE A 393 2.62 40.57 13.07
CA PHE A 393 4.02 40.91 12.86
C PHE A 393 4.85 40.33 14.00
N ILE A 394 5.89 39.57 13.65
CA ILE A 394 6.85 39.00 14.59
C ILE A 394 8.17 39.73 14.33
N ILE A 395 8.49 40.67 15.23
CA ILE A 395 9.64 41.55 15.12
C ILE A 395 10.78 41.07 16.01
N THR A 396 11.94 40.83 15.40
CA THR A 396 13.19 40.44 16.08
C THR A 396 14.25 41.53 15.88
N PRO A 397 14.29 42.57 16.74
CA PRO A 397 15.17 43.70 16.53
C PRO A 397 16.64 43.33 16.74
N SER A 398 17.48 43.55 15.72
CA SER A 398 18.92 43.28 15.76
C SER A 398 19.77 44.43 16.32
N GLY A 399 19.22 45.66 16.45
CA GLY A 399 19.90 46.85 17.03
C GLY A 399 18.97 47.99 17.48
N THR A 400 19.53 49.05 18.07
CA THR A 400 18.78 50.19 18.67
C THR A 400 18.24 51.20 17.65
N SER A 401 18.89 51.39 16.50
CA SER A 401 18.56 52.41 15.47
C SER A 401 17.37 52.02 14.56
N GLY A 402 17.22 50.75 14.17
CA GLY A 402 16.13 50.28 13.30
C GLY A 402 14.74 50.21 13.96
N SER A 403 14.66 50.42 15.28
CA SER A 403 13.42 50.29 16.06
C SER A 403 12.44 51.45 15.84
N LYS A 404 12.91 52.69 15.66
CA LYS A 404 12.03 53.88 15.54
C LYS A 404 11.33 53.96 14.19
N GLU A 405 12.03 53.67 13.10
CA GLU A 405 11.45 53.66 11.74
C GLU A 405 10.45 52.52 11.58
N THR A 406 10.80 51.32 12.05
CA THR A 406 9.88 50.17 12.02
C THR A 406 8.59 50.46 12.79
N VAL A 407 8.68 51.05 13.99
CA VAL A 407 7.49 51.46 14.76
C VAL A 407 6.67 52.51 14.03
N LYS A 408 7.30 53.46 13.32
CA LYS A 408 6.61 54.46 12.51
C LYS A 408 5.80 53.79 11.39
N PHE A 409 6.43 52.92 10.60
CA PHE A 409 5.75 52.23 9.49
C PHE A 409 4.67 51.27 9.98
N LEU A 410 4.87 50.58 11.10
CA LEU A 410 3.81 49.75 11.70
C LEU A 410 2.59 50.58 12.12
N LYS A 411 2.78 51.79 12.68
CA LYS A 411 1.66 52.71 12.98
C LYS A 411 0.92 53.16 11.72
N GLU A 412 1.65 53.39 10.62
CA GLU A 412 1.07 53.77 9.34
C GLU A 412 0.34 52.61 8.64
N LEU A 413 0.81 51.36 8.82
CA LEU A 413 0.15 50.15 8.30
C LEU A 413 -1.08 49.72 9.12
N GLN A 414 -1.13 50.12 10.40
CA GLN A 414 -2.21 49.77 11.32
C GLN A 414 -3.63 50.03 10.76
N PRO A 415 -3.95 51.24 10.23
CA PRO A 415 -5.27 51.49 9.64
C PRO A 415 -5.49 50.76 8.31
N LEU A 416 -4.43 50.43 7.56
CA LEU A 416 -4.53 49.79 6.23
C LEU A 416 -4.79 48.29 6.31
N LEU A 417 -4.14 47.61 7.27
CA LEU A 417 -4.22 46.16 7.44
C LEU A 417 -5.09 45.73 8.64
N HIS A 418 -5.73 46.71 9.29
CA HIS A 418 -6.69 46.51 10.38
C HIS A 418 -6.19 45.64 11.55
N PHE A 419 -4.94 45.84 11.98
CA PHE A 419 -4.38 45.14 13.15
C PHE A 419 -4.28 46.06 14.39
N ASP A 420 -4.07 45.47 15.57
CA ASP A 420 -3.89 46.18 16.84
C ASP A 420 -2.56 45.77 17.52
N GLN A 421 -2.27 46.34 18.70
CA GLN A 421 -1.04 46.03 19.43
C GLN A 421 -0.89 44.54 19.80
N SER A 422 -1.99 43.79 19.97
CA SER A 422 -1.95 42.35 20.26
C SER A 422 -1.53 41.50 19.07
N HIS A 423 -1.53 42.07 17.86
CA HIS A 423 -1.05 41.41 16.63
C HIS A 423 0.46 41.60 16.39
N ILE A 424 1.14 42.38 17.24
CA ILE A 424 2.59 42.59 17.15
C ILE A 424 3.27 41.81 18.28
N LEU A 425 4.12 40.85 17.91
CA LEU A 425 4.96 40.09 18.83
C LEU A 425 6.41 40.53 18.69
N ILE A 426 7.00 40.99 19.79
CA ILE A 426 8.42 41.36 19.82
C ILE A 426 9.17 40.28 20.57
N LYS A 427 10.15 39.64 19.91
CA LYS A 427 11.10 38.72 20.56
C LYS A 427 12.37 39.49 20.89
N ASP A 428 12.58 39.74 22.19
CA ASP A 428 13.84 40.32 22.69
C ASP A 428 14.99 39.29 22.61
N LYS A 429 16.25 39.74 22.55
CA LYS A 429 17.45 38.90 22.42
C LYS A 429 17.60 37.88 23.56
N GLN A 430 17.06 38.19 24.74
CA GLN A 430 17.07 37.29 25.91
C GLN A 430 15.81 36.40 26.02
N ALA A 431 14.80 36.60 25.17
CA ALA A 431 13.55 35.88 25.27
C ALA A 431 13.66 34.45 24.71
N ASN A 432 13.21 33.47 25.50
CA ASN A 432 13.20 32.06 25.10
C ASN A 432 12.26 31.83 23.90
N GLU A 433 12.73 31.08 22.89
CA GLU A 433 11.95 30.70 21.70
C GLU A 433 10.65 29.97 22.09
N ALA A 434 10.69 29.16 23.14
CA ALA A 434 9.52 28.45 23.65
C ALA A 434 8.40 29.40 24.12
N GLY A 435 8.76 30.57 24.66
CA GLY A 435 7.78 31.60 25.06
C GLY A 435 7.08 32.21 23.85
N LEU A 436 7.83 32.47 22.77
CA LEU A 436 7.27 32.95 21.50
C LEU A 436 6.31 31.91 20.90
N VAL A 437 6.73 30.64 20.86
CA VAL A 437 5.89 29.54 20.35
C VAL A 437 4.58 29.42 21.14
N LYS A 438 4.63 29.49 22.47
CA LYS A 438 3.42 29.45 23.31
C LYS A 438 2.48 30.62 23.05
N ASN A 439 3.02 31.82 22.82
CA ASN A 439 2.21 32.97 22.44
C ASN A 439 1.55 32.78 21.06
N LEU A 440 2.28 32.24 20.08
CA LEU A 440 1.73 31.91 18.77
C LEU A 440 0.63 30.84 18.86
N GLN A 441 0.83 29.80 19.67
CA GLN A 441 -0.20 28.77 19.93
C GLN A 441 -1.46 29.40 20.52
N ASN A 442 -1.32 30.28 21.52
CA ASN A 442 -2.45 30.98 22.12
C ASN A 442 -3.20 31.86 21.11
N ILE A 443 -2.47 32.61 20.27
CA ILE A 443 -3.08 33.42 19.21
C ILE A 443 -3.89 32.53 18.26
N ILE A 444 -3.28 31.46 17.75
CA ILE A 444 -3.97 30.52 16.84
C ILE A 444 -5.20 29.92 17.53
N GLN A 445 -5.13 29.53 18.80
CA GLN A 445 -6.29 29.04 19.55
C GLN A 445 -7.41 30.09 19.67
N ILE A 446 -7.07 31.37 19.87
CA ILE A 446 -8.05 32.47 19.86
C ILE A 446 -8.67 32.61 18.48
N PHE A 447 -7.89 32.48 17.40
CA PHE A 447 -8.39 32.47 16.03
C PHE A 447 -9.36 31.32 15.79
N LEU A 448 -9.01 30.11 16.21
CA LEU A 448 -9.87 28.92 16.05
C LEU A 448 -11.25 29.08 16.69
N ARG A 449 -11.37 29.86 17.77
CA ARG A 449 -12.65 30.15 18.43
C ARG A 449 -13.46 31.26 17.75
N LYS A 450 -12.81 32.14 16.99
CA LYS A 450 -13.40 33.37 16.44
C LYS A 450 -13.57 33.36 14.92
N THR A 451 -12.84 32.51 14.20
CA THR A 451 -12.76 32.58 12.74
C THR A 451 -13.79 31.68 12.07
N ASP A 452 -14.53 32.26 11.14
CA ASP A 452 -15.39 31.53 10.21
C ASP A 452 -14.67 31.18 8.89
N LYS A 453 -13.48 31.75 8.65
CA LYS A 453 -12.73 31.55 7.39
C LYS A 453 -11.99 30.21 7.43
N LYS A 454 -12.67 29.17 6.96
CA LYS A 454 -12.12 27.85 6.63
C LYS A 454 -12.09 27.68 5.12
N VAL A 455 -11.08 27.01 4.60
CA VAL A 455 -10.92 26.80 3.16
C VAL A 455 -10.73 25.32 2.86
N LYS A 456 -11.26 24.86 1.72
CA LYS A 456 -10.83 23.59 1.10
C LYS A 456 -9.75 23.90 0.09
N LEU A 457 -8.73 23.06 -0.01
CA LEU A 457 -7.66 23.28 -0.98
C LEU A 457 -8.16 23.17 -2.42
N GLU A 458 -9.20 22.37 -2.69
CA GLU A 458 -9.79 22.28 -4.02
C GLU A 458 -10.45 23.59 -4.50
N ASP A 459 -11.03 24.36 -3.57
CA ASP A 459 -11.65 25.65 -3.90
C ASP A 459 -10.61 26.73 -4.25
N LEU A 460 -9.36 26.54 -3.80
CA LEU A 460 -8.25 27.48 -4.05
C LEU A 460 -7.72 27.43 -5.50
N ALA A 461 -8.11 26.43 -6.29
CA ALA A 461 -7.71 26.31 -7.70
C ALA A 461 -8.15 27.51 -8.53
N ASN A 462 -9.35 28.04 -8.24
CA ASN A 462 -9.89 29.23 -8.93
C ASN A 462 -9.06 30.47 -8.60
N THR A 463 -8.78 30.69 -7.30
CA THR A 463 -7.94 31.79 -6.82
C THR A 463 -6.52 31.71 -7.39
N ALA A 464 -5.94 30.51 -7.48
CA ALA A 464 -4.64 30.31 -8.12
C ALA A 464 -4.67 30.74 -9.59
N THR A 465 -5.70 30.31 -10.33
CA THR A 465 -5.86 30.64 -11.76
C THR A 465 -6.06 32.15 -11.98
N GLU A 466 -6.85 32.81 -11.14
CA GLU A 466 -7.07 34.28 -11.19
C GLU A 466 -5.77 35.07 -10.97
N LEU A 467 -4.84 34.53 -10.17
CA LEU A 467 -3.52 35.10 -9.92
C LEU A 467 -2.46 34.69 -10.95
N GLY A 468 -2.84 33.97 -12.02
CA GLY A 468 -1.92 33.49 -13.05
C GLY A 468 -1.03 32.33 -12.59
N ILE A 469 -1.36 31.67 -11.49
CA ILE A 469 -0.66 30.48 -10.98
C ILE A 469 -1.19 29.25 -11.74
N LYS A 470 -0.28 28.43 -12.29
CA LYS A 470 -0.65 27.18 -12.97
C LYS A 470 -1.21 26.19 -11.96
N VAL A 471 -2.25 25.43 -12.32
CA VAL A 471 -2.77 24.33 -11.48
C VAL A 471 -2.44 23.02 -12.18
N ASP A 472 -1.74 22.11 -11.50
CA ASP A 472 -1.32 20.82 -12.06
C ASP A 472 -2.51 19.97 -12.57
N GLU A 473 -3.62 19.99 -11.85
CA GLU A 473 -4.86 19.28 -12.20
C GLU A 473 -5.51 19.81 -13.49
N ASN A 474 -5.23 21.04 -13.93
CA ASN A 474 -5.84 21.63 -15.12
C ASN A 474 -5.24 21.13 -16.45
N SER A 475 -4.35 20.12 -16.41
CA SER A 475 -3.88 19.45 -17.62
C SER A 475 -5.04 18.79 -18.40
N GLN A 476 -4.95 18.82 -19.73
CA GLN A 476 -6.00 18.34 -20.62
C GLN A 476 -6.31 16.85 -20.39
N GLU A 477 -5.27 16.04 -20.20
CA GLU A 477 -5.37 14.61 -19.95
C GLU A 477 -6.07 14.32 -18.61
N CYS A 478 -5.75 15.10 -17.57
CA CYS A 478 -6.36 14.93 -16.25
C CYS A 478 -7.84 15.35 -16.25
N GLN A 479 -8.20 16.46 -16.90
CA GLN A 479 -9.58 16.94 -16.98
C GLN A 479 -10.47 15.98 -17.79
N LYS A 480 -10.00 15.51 -18.96
CA LYS A 480 -10.72 14.53 -19.76
C LYS A 480 -10.96 13.22 -19.00
N ALA A 481 -9.96 12.74 -18.27
CA ALA A 481 -10.10 11.57 -17.41
C ALA A 481 -11.09 11.79 -16.25
N LYS A 482 -11.09 12.99 -15.66
CA LYS A 482 -12.02 13.40 -14.60
C LYS A 482 -13.47 13.43 -15.10
N GLU A 483 -13.72 13.91 -16.32
CA GLU A 483 -15.04 13.92 -16.94
C GLU A 483 -15.62 12.51 -17.06
N HIS A 484 -14.87 11.58 -17.66
CA HIS A 484 -15.27 10.18 -17.78
C HIS A 484 -15.52 9.49 -16.44
N ALA A 485 -14.65 9.73 -15.44
CA ALA A 485 -14.85 9.21 -14.10
C ALA A 485 -16.14 9.78 -13.48
N THR A 486 -16.34 11.10 -13.59
CA THR A 486 -17.50 11.79 -13.01
C THR A 486 -18.83 11.31 -13.60
N GLU A 487 -18.88 10.97 -14.89
CA GLU A 487 -20.08 10.39 -15.53
C GLU A 487 -20.50 9.08 -14.86
N ILE A 488 -19.56 8.18 -14.62
CA ILE A 488 -19.83 6.90 -13.95
C ILE A 488 -20.23 7.13 -12.49
N ILE A 489 -19.50 7.99 -11.78
CA ILE A 489 -19.73 8.26 -10.36
C ILE A 489 -21.12 8.87 -10.10
N LYS A 490 -21.65 9.68 -11.02
CA LYS A 490 -23.01 10.25 -10.92
C LYS A 490 -24.12 9.19 -10.91
N GLU A 491 -23.88 8.02 -11.48
CA GLU A 491 -24.83 6.89 -11.48
C GLU A 491 -24.85 6.14 -10.14
N ILE A 492 -23.81 6.31 -9.31
CA ILE A 492 -23.63 5.61 -8.04
C ILE A 492 -24.22 6.45 -6.90
N GLN A 493 -25.53 6.35 -6.70
CA GLN A 493 -26.21 7.00 -5.56
C GLN A 493 -26.17 6.14 -4.29
N ASP A 494 -26.57 4.87 -4.43
CA ASP A 494 -26.53 3.87 -3.36
C ASP A 494 -25.66 2.71 -3.84
N VAL A 495 -24.55 2.47 -3.15
CA VAL A 495 -23.55 1.46 -3.54
C VAL A 495 -24.16 0.05 -3.57
N VAL A 496 -24.98 -0.30 -2.59
CA VAL A 496 -25.55 -1.65 -2.47
C VAL A 496 -26.57 -1.89 -3.59
N LYS A 497 -27.42 -0.89 -3.87
CA LYS A 497 -28.38 -0.95 -4.98
C LYS A 497 -27.65 -1.00 -6.32
N TYR A 498 -26.65 -0.12 -6.51
CA TYR A 498 -25.86 -0.05 -7.74
C TYR A 498 -25.16 -1.37 -8.04
N LYS A 499 -24.51 -2.01 -7.05
CA LYS A 499 -23.88 -3.33 -7.23
C LYS A 499 -24.90 -4.39 -7.68
N LYS A 500 -26.10 -4.42 -7.07
CA LYS A 500 -27.14 -5.40 -7.44
C LYS A 500 -27.67 -5.19 -8.87
N GLU A 501 -27.73 -3.96 -9.34
CA GLU A 501 -28.27 -3.61 -10.66
C GLU A 501 -27.22 -3.73 -11.77
N THR A 502 -25.97 -3.36 -11.48
CA THR A 502 -24.88 -3.21 -12.45
C THR A 502 -23.87 -4.36 -12.42
N MET A 503 -23.61 -4.96 -11.26
CA MET A 503 -22.57 -5.97 -11.05
C MET A 503 -23.17 -7.37 -10.83
N LYS A 504 -23.99 -7.81 -11.79
CA LYS A 504 -24.81 -9.02 -11.66
C LYS A 504 -24.00 -10.30 -11.85
N LEU A 505 -23.03 -10.29 -12.75
CA LEU A 505 -22.30 -11.52 -13.12
C LEU A 505 -21.40 -11.96 -11.98
N GLN A 506 -20.67 -11.04 -11.33
CA GLN A 506 -19.85 -11.36 -10.15
C GLN A 506 -20.65 -11.65 -8.87
N GLY A 507 -21.98 -11.45 -8.91
CA GLY A 507 -22.87 -11.64 -7.77
C GLY A 507 -23.28 -13.11 -7.55
N ASN A 508 -24.57 -13.35 -7.44
CA ASN A 508 -25.11 -14.69 -7.12
C ASN A 508 -24.82 -15.73 -8.21
N LEU A 509 -24.76 -15.32 -9.48
CA LEU A 509 -24.47 -16.23 -10.60
C LEU A 509 -23.07 -16.84 -10.45
N TRP A 510 -22.06 -16.00 -10.22
CA TRP A 510 -20.69 -16.48 -10.03
C TRP A 510 -20.53 -17.36 -8.79
N LYS A 511 -21.20 -17.03 -7.68
CA LYS A 511 -21.24 -17.88 -6.49
C LYS A 511 -21.87 -19.25 -6.76
N GLN A 512 -22.92 -19.32 -7.58
CA GLN A 512 -23.53 -20.59 -7.98
C GLN A 512 -22.63 -21.39 -8.91
N VAL A 513 -21.99 -20.75 -9.88
CA VAL A 513 -20.98 -21.38 -10.75
C VAL A 513 -19.89 -22.02 -9.92
N ALA A 514 -19.29 -21.27 -8.99
CA ALA A 514 -18.25 -21.77 -8.08
C ALA A 514 -18.71 -22.99 -7.27
N ARG A 515 -19.93 -22.97 -6.74
CA ARG A 515 -20.52 -24.09 -5.99
C ARG A 515 -20.70 -25.32 -6.86
N VAL A 516 -21.22 -25.16 -8.07
CA VAL A 516 -21.45 -26.27 -9.02
C VAL A 516 -20.11 -26.86 -9.50
N GLU A 517 -19.11 -26.04 -9.80
CA GLU A 517 -17.77 -26.50 -10.19
C GLU A 517 -17.09 -27.31 -9.07
N LYS A 518 -17.21 -26.87 -7.82
CA LYS A 518 -16.68 -27.61 -6.67
C LYS A 518 -17.44 -28.91 -6.45
N GLU A 519 -18.76 -28.89 -6.58
CA GLU A 519 -19.59 -30.09 -6.45
C GLU A 519 -19.32 -31.12 -7.56
N LEU A 520 -19.03 -30.68 -8.80
CA LEU A 520 -18.57 -31.54 -9.89
C LEU A 520 -17.28 -32.31 -9.54
N CYS A 521 -16.42 -31.69 -8.74
CA CYS A 521 -15.16 -32.27 -8.30
C CYS A 521 -15.35 -33.18 -7.08
N ARG A 522 -16.11 -32.73 -6.08
CA ARG A 522 -16.20 -33.34 -4.74
C ARG A 522 -17.33 -34.34 -4.59
N MET A 523 -18.40 -34.20 -5.37
CA MET A 523 -19.56 -35.08 -5.43
C MET A 523 -20.23 -35.32 -4.05
N ARG A 524 -20.26 -34.30 -3.17
CA ARG A 524 -20.71 -34.45 -1.76
C ARG A 524 -22.20 -34.79 -1.65
N LYS A 525 -23.01 -34.29 -2.59
CA LYS A 525 -24.49 -34.40 -2.57
C LYS A 525 -25.02 -35.46 -3.55
N GLN A 526 -24.17 -36.39 -3.98
CA GLN A 526 -24.55 -37.42 -4.96
C GLN A 526 -25.72 -38.31 -4.48
N GLY A 527 -25.75 -38.67 -3.19
CA GLY A 527 -26.76 -39.59 -2.63
C GLY A 527 -26.77 -40.95 -3.34
N ASP A 528 -27.95 -41.50 -3.59
CA ASP A 528 -28.15 -42.78 -4.30
C ASP A 528 -28.07 -42.65 -5.83
N THR A 529 -27.82 -41.45 -6.37
CA THR A 529 -27.80 -41.19 -7.82
C THR A 529 -26.53 -41.75 -8.44
N ASN A 530 -26.63 -42.32 -9.65
CA ASN A 530 -25.46 -42.77 -10.41
C ASN A 530 -24.48 -41.60 -10.66
N THR A 531 -23.17 -41.84 -10.46
CA THR A 531 -22.09 -40.87 -10.61
C THR A 531 -22.10 -40.15 -11.96
N GLU A 532 -22.27 -40.87 -13.07
CA GLU A 532 -22.26 -40.27 -14.42
C GLU A 532 -23.51 -39.40 -14.65
N GLN A 533 -24.66 -39.88 -14.18
CA GLN A 533 -25.92 -39.15 -14.29
C GLN A 533 -25.88 -37.85 -13.48
N TYR A 534 -25.37 -37.91 -12.25
CA TYR A 534 -25.21 -36.73 -11.39
C TYR A 534 -24.19 -35.74 -11.97
N ARG A 535 -23.06 -36.21 -12.50
CA ARG A 535 -22.11 -35.34 -13.23
C ARG A 535 -22.73 -34.67 -14.44
N SER A 536 -23.53 -35.41 -15.22
CA SER A 536 -24.23 -34.86 -16.38
C SER A 536 -25.21 -33.76 -15.98
N GLN A 537 -25.98 -33.97 -14.90
CA GLN A 537 -26.89 -32.95 -14.36
C GLN A 537 -26.15 -31.68 -13.95
N LEU A 538 -25.08 -31.81 -13.16
CA LEU A 538 -24.28 -30.66 -12.74
C LEU A 538 -23.63 -29.94 -13.93
N THR A 539 -23.17 -30.68 -14.94
CA THR A 539 -22.61 -30.11 -16.18
C THR A 539 -23.68 -29.32 -16.93
N GLN A 540 -24.92 -29.81 -16.99
CA GLN A 540 -26.04 -29.11 -17.61
C GLN A 540 -26.41 -27.84 -16.83
N THR A 541 -26.45 -27.91 -15.49
CA THR A 541 -26.66 -26.74 -14.63
C THR A 541 -25.58 -25.69 -14.86
N LEU A 542 -24.31 -26.09 -14.96
CA LEU A 542 -23.20 -25.17 -15.23
C LEU A 542 -23.34 -24.48 -16.59
N LYS A 543 -23.73 -25.22 -17.63
CA LYS A 543 -24.01 -24.65 -18.96
C LYS A 543 -25.15 -23.65 -18.91
N GLN A 544 -26.22 -23.95 -18.18
CA GLN A 544 -27.35 -23.03 -18.00
C GLN A 544 -26.92 -21.76 -17.27
N LEU A 545 -26.14 -21.86 -16.20
CA LEU A 545 -25.63 -20.68 -15.47
C LEU A 545 -24.77 -19.78 -16.37
N HIS A 546 -23.87 -20.36 -17.18
CA HIS A 546 -23.10 -19.57 -18.14
C HIS A 546 -23.97 -18.94 -19.24
N TRP A 547 -25.03 -19.65 -19.67
CA TRP A 547 -25.99 -19.08 -20.62
C TRP A 547 -26.72 -17.89 -19.99
N GLU A 548 -27.20 -18.01 -18.75
CA GLU A 548 -27.81 -16.91 -17.98
C GLU A 548 -26.85 -15.72 -17.81
N GLN A 549 -25.57 -15.98 -17.47
CA GLN A 549 -24.54 -14.94 -17.42
C GLN A 549 -24.41 -14.20 -18.77
N ASN A 550 -24.40 -14.93 -19.89
CA ASN A 550 -24.26 -14.35 -21.22
C ASN A 550 -25.54 -13.65 -21.73
N GLN A 551 -26.72 -13.90 -21.16
CA GLN A 551 -27.95 -13.18 -21.51
C GLN A 551 -28.01 -11.76 -20.90
N HIS A 552 -27.17 -11.45 -19.92
CA HIS A 552 -27.16 -10.14 -19.30
C HIS A 552 -26.57 -9.07 -20.23
N VAL A 553 -27.32 -7.98 -20.42
CA VAL A 553 -26.88 -6.81 -21.17
C VAL A 553 -25.80 -6.06 -20.39
N LEU A 554 -24.76 -5.62 -21.10
CA LEU A 554 -23.71 -4.77 -20.55
C LEU A 554 -24.29 -3.44 -20.05
N PRO A 555 -24.20 -3.12 -18.75
CA PRO A 555 -24.70 -1.85 -18.22
C PRO A 555 -24.00 -0.62 -18.83
N ASP A 556 -24.67 0.53 -18.80
CA ASP A 556 -24.14 1.79 -19.36
C ASP A 556 -22.83 2.23 -18.68
N SER A 557 -22.81 2.27 -17.34
CA SER A 557 -21.60 2.56 -16.56
C SER A 557 -20.44 1.61 -16.86
N MET A 558 -20.71 0.31 -17.04
CA MET A 558 -19.69 -0.68 -17.44
C MET A 558 -19.20 -0.45 -18.86
N SER A 559 -20.09 -0.06 -19.78
CA SER A 559 -19.73 0.31 -21.14
C SER A 559 -18.82 1.54 -21.17
N LYS A 560 -19.14 2.58 -20.38
CA LYS A 560 -18.30 3.77 -20.20
C LYS A 560 -16.94 3.43 -19.58
N PHE A 561 -16.93 2.56 -18.57
CA PHE A 561 -15.69 2.10 -17.95
C PHE A 561 -14.79 1.37 -18.95
N ILE A 562 -15.34 0.39 -19.69
CA ILE A 562 -14.62 -0.35 -20.73
C ILE A 562 -14.14 0.59 -21.84
N PHE A 563 -14.96 1.55 -22.25
CA PHE A 563 -14.58 2.56 -23.23
C PHE A 563 -13.36 3.36 -22.76
N ALA A 564 -13.40 3.89 -21.53
CA ALA A 564 -12.31 4.68 -20.97
C ALA A 564 -10.99 3.89 -20.93
N ILE A 565 -10.99 2.66 -20.38
CA ILE A 565 -9.76 1.84 -20.31
C ILE A 565 -9.28 1.33 -21.67
N THR A 566 -10.15 1.31 -22.68
CA THR A 566 -9.79 0.86 -24.04
C THR A 566 -9.17 1.99 -24.86
N TYR A 567 -9.84 3.15 -24.88
CA TYR A 567 -9.59 4.20 -25.87
C TYR A 567 -8.82 5.42 -25.34
N LEU A 568 -8.75 5.62 -24.03
CA LEU A 568 -7.90 6.69 -23.47
C LEU A 568 -6.42 6.40 -23.74
N SER A 569 -5.60 7.46 -23.78
CA SER A 569 -4.14 7.31 -23.82
C SER A 569 -3.63 6.65 -22.53
N GLN A 570 -2.39 6.17 -22.51
CA GLN A 570 -1.84 5.53 -21.32
C GLN A 570 -1.89 6.45 -20.08
N SER A 571 -1.50 7.73 -20.21
CA SER A 571 -1.57 8.70 -19.11
C SER A 571 -3.01 8.98 -18.67
N GLU A 572 -3.92 9.20 -19.63
CA GLU A 572 -5.35 9.42 -19.38
C GLU A 572 -5.99 8.23 -18.63
N LYS A 573 -5.63 6.98 -18.97
CA LYS A 573 -6.12 5.78 -18.27
C LYS A 573 -5.73 5.78 -16.79
N HIS A 574 -4.48 6.12 -16.48
CA HIS A 574 -4.03 6.18 -15.09
C HIS A 574 -4.78 7.26 -14.31
N TYR A 575 -4.95 8.46 -14.89
CA TYR A 575 -5.75 9.51 -14.28
C TYR A 575 -7.19 9.05 -14.03
N PHE A 576 -7.80 8.37 -15.01
CA PHE A 576 -9.17 7.88 -14.91
C PHE A 576 -9.34 6.88 -13.77
N LEU A 577 -8.46 5.88 -13.69
CA LEU A 577 -8.50 4.87 -12.62
C LEU A 577 -8.26 5.50 -11.24
N THR A 578 -7.34 6.47 -11.15
CA THR A 578 -7.07 7.20 -9.91
C THR A 578 -8.24 8.09 -9.49
N TRP A 579 -8.91 8.77 -10.43
CA TRP A 579 -10.14 9.53 -10.15
C TRP A 579 -11.27 8.63 -9.67
N MET A 580 -11.48 7.48 -10.32
CA MET A 580 -12.43 6.45 -9.89
C MET A 580 -12.11 6.00 -8.47
N LYS A 581 -10.85 5.67 -8.17
CA LYS A 581 -10.39 5.31 -6.81
C LYS A 581 -10.74 6.39 -5.79
N PHE A 582 -10.40 7.65 -6.04
CA PHE A 582 -10.67 8.75 -5.11
C PHE A 582 -12.16 8.95 -4.84
N ALA A 583 -12.99 8.87 -5.87
CA ALA A 583 -14.43 9.05 -5.73
C ALA A 583 -15.07 7.89 -4.95
N LEU A 584 -14.76 6.65 -5.33
CA LEU A 584 -15.27 5.45 -4.69
C LEU A 584 -14.83 5.33 -3.23
N ASP A 585 -13.56 5.65 -2.93
CA ASP A 585 -13.05 5.65 -1.55
C ASP A 585 -13.72 6.72 -0.68
N SER A 586 -13.98 7.90 -1.25
CA SER A 586 -14.71 8.97 -0.56
C SER A 586 -16.15 8.56 -0.25
N MET A 587 -16.84 7.91 -1.20
CA MET A 587 -18.18 7.35 -0.98
C MET A 587 -18.18 6.25 0.08
N ALA A 588 -17.21 5.32 0.01
CA ALA A 588 -17.08 4.23 0.98
C ALA A 588 -16.88 4.76 2.41
N ARG A 589 -16.03 5.77 2.61
CA ARG A 589 -15.82 6.41 3.92
C ARG A 589 -17.09 7.03 4.48
N ASN A 590 -17.84 7.76 3.64
CA ASN A 590 -19.10 8.40 4.03
C ASN A 590 -20.20 7.38 4.39
N ASN A 591 -20.31 6.29 3.63
CA ASN A 591 -21.26 5.23 3.94
C ASN A 591 -20.88 4.48 5.22
N LEU A 592 -19.59 4.16 5.37
CA LEU A 592 -19.06 3.41 6.51
C LEU A 592 -19.20 4.19 7.82
N SER A 593 -19.00 5.52 7.82
CA SER A 593 -19.20 6.35 9.01
C SER A 593 -20.65 6.30 9.49
N VAL A 594 -21.62 6.46 8.57
CA VAL A 594 -23.06 6.38 8.86
C VAL A 594 -23.46 4.99 9.38
N LEU A 595 -22.96 3.92 8.76
CA LEU A 595 -23.25 2.54 9.19
C LEU A 595 -22.64 2.22 10.56
N LYS A 596 -21.41 2.65 10.83
CA LYS A 596 -20.76 2.47 12.14
C LYS A 596 -21.49 3.23 13.26
N GLU A 597 -22.00 4.43 12.98
CA GLU A 597 -22.84 5.15 13.95
C GLU A 597 -24.15 4.41 14.25
N LYS A 598 -24.82 3.87 13.22
CA LYS A 598 -26.02 3.03 13.41
C LYS A 598 -25.69 1.79 14.22
N TYR A 599 -24.57 1.14 13.95
CA TYR A 599 -24.07 -0.01 14.70
C TYR A 599 -23.86 0.34 16.18
N LYS A 600 -23.14 1.44 16.47
CA LYS A 600 -22.90 1.90 17.85
C LYS A 600 -24.20 2.20 18.61
N LYS A 601 -25.14 2.92 17.97
CA LYS A 601 -26.45 3.25 18.55
C LYS A 601 -27.28 2.00 18.89
N LYS A 602 -27.27 0.99 18.01
CA LYS A 602 -28.01 -0.26 18.23
C LYS A 602 -27.36 -1.14 19.29
N TYR A 603 -26.04 -1.30 19.25
CA TYR A 603 -25.29 -2.03 20.26
C TYR A 603 -25.55 -1.48 21.67
N SER A 604 -25.62 -0.15 21.82
CA SER A 604 -25.93 0.48 23.11
C SER A 604 -27.38 0.32 23.59
N LYS A 605 -28.34 0.02 22.70
CA LYS A 605 -29.78 0.01 23.00
C LYS A 605 -30.41 -1.38 23.07
N THR A 606 -29.88 -2.38 22.37
CA THR A 606 -30.50 -3.72 22.26
C THR A 606 -29.47 -4.78 21.90
N ASN A 607 -29.39 -5.86 22.69
CA ASN A 607 -28.46 -6.97 22.45
C ASN A 607 -28.97 -7.97 21.38
N ASN A 608 -29.55 -7.46 20.27
CA ASN A 608 -30.11 -8.28 19.20
C ASN A 608 -29.02 -8.68 18.18
N GLN A 609 -28.40 -9.83 18.39
CA GLN A 609 -27.34 -10.36 17.52
C GLN A 609 -27.73 -10.48 16.04
N VAL A 610 -29.02 -10.71 15.72
CA VAL A 610 -29.50 -10.83 14.32
C VAL A 610 -29.45 -9.49 13.58
N GLU A 611 -29.77 -8.38 14.25
CA GLU A 611 -29.71 -7.06 13.61
C GLU A 611 -28.27 -6.57 13.43
N LEU A 612 -27.38 -6.90 14.37
CA LEU A 612 -25.95 -6.62 14.25
C LEU A 612 -25.35 -7.36 13.05
N LYS A 613 -25.68 -8.65 12.87
CA LYS A 613 -25.29 -9.42 11.68
C LYS A 613 -25.78 -8.80 10.37
N LYS A 614 -27.01 -8.26 10.34
CA LYS A 614 -27.52 -7.55 9.15
C LYS A 614 -26.73 -6.27 8.87
N LEU A 615 -26.31 -5.55 9.90
CA LEU A 615 -25.47 -4.36 9.76
C LEU A 615 -24.06 -4.71 9.30
N ASP A 616 -23.46 -5.78 9.81
CA ASP A 616 -22.14 -6.27 9.38
C ASP A 616 -22.17 -6.64 7.89
N GLN A 617 -23.22 -7.33 7.45
CA GLN A 617 -23.44 -7.61 6.03
C GLN A 617 -23.60 -6.33 5.20
N GLN A 618 -24.36 -5.34 5.69
CA GLN A 618 -24.51 -4.06 5.00
C GLN A 618 -23.19 -3.28 4.90
N ILE A 619 -22.34 -3.33 5.94
CA ILE A 619 -21.00 -2.75 5.91
C ILE A 619 -20.18 -3.41 4.80
N CYS A 620 -20.21 -4.75 4.72
CA CYS A 620 -19.52 -5.48 3.67
C CYS A 620 -20.01 -5.12 2.27
N ASP A 621 -21.33 -5.12 2.08
CA ASP A 621 -21.98 -4.85 0.80
C ASP A 621 -21.82 -3.38 0.35
N SER A 622 -21.57 -2.46 1.29
CA SER A 622 -21.40 -1.02 1.02
C SER A 622 -20.04 -0.63 0.44
N SER A 623 -19.12 -1.60 0.30
CA SER A 623 -17.81 -1.39 -0.31
C SER A 623 -17.87 -1.55 -1.84
N LEU A 624 -17.26 -0.60 -2.56
CA LEU A 624 -17.12 -0.59 -4.01
C LEU A 624 -15.79 0.06 -4.37
N GLY A 625 -15.04 -0.58 -5.24
CA GLY A 625 -13.73 -0.13 -5.69
C GLY A 625 -13.51 -0.50 -7.16
N VAL A 626 -12.40 -0.02 -7.73
CA VAL A 626 -12.05 -0.24 -9.15
C VAL A 626 -11.91 -1.73 -9.45
N GLU A 627 -11.45 -2.53 -8.48
CA GLU A 627 -11.33 -3.98 -8.58
C GLU A 627 -12.66 -4.67 -8.92
N HIS A 628 -13.80 -4.13 -8.46
CA HIS A 628 -15.11 -4.69 -8.77
C HIS A 628 -15.53 -4.47 -10.23
N PHE A 629 -15.13 -3.35 -10.84
CA PHE A 629 -15.36 -3.08 -12.26
C PHE A 629 -14.51 -4.01 -13.12
N LEU A 630 -13.23 -4.19 -12.75
CA LEU A 630 -12.33 -5.12 -13.43
C LEU A 630 -12.80 -6.58 -13.28
N ARG A 631 -13.33 -6.96 -12.11
CA ARG A 631 -13.94 -8.28 -11.87
C ARG A 631 -15.16 -8.49 -12.77
N GLU A 632 -16.11 -7.56 -12.82
CA GLU A 632 -17.30 -7.68 -13.68
C GLU A 632 -16.91 -7.80 -15.16
N MET A 633 -15.95 -6.99 -15.59
CA MET A 633 -15.39 -7.02 -16.93
C MET A 633 -14.82 -8.40 -17.28
N GLY A 634 -14.06 -9.01 -16.36
CA GLY A 634 -13.55 -10.38 -16.54
C GLY A 634 -14.66 -11.44 -16.61
N GLN A 635 -15.76 -11.26 -15.86
CA GLN A 635 -16.91 -12.17 -15.90
C GLN A 635 -17.66 -12.14 -17.23
N PHE A 636 -17.80 -10.96 -17.86
CA PHE A 636 -18.37 -10.87 -19.21
C PHE A 636 -17.53 -11.66 -20.24
N TYR A 637 -16.21 -11.52 -20.15
CA TYR A 637 -15.29 -12.29 -21.00
C TYR A 637 -15.38 -13.81 -20.75
N GLU A 638 -15.40 -14.22 -19.47
CA GLU A 638 -15.51 -15.63 -19.08
C GLU A 638 -16.82 -16.26 -19.60
N ALA A 639 -17.94 -15.55 -19.48
CA ALA A 639 -19.24 -16.00 -19.94
C ALA A 639 -19.29 -16.21 -21.47
N GLU A 640 -18.74 -15.25 -22.23
CA GLU A 640 -18.67 -15.33 -23.69
C GLU A 640 -17.77 -16.49 -24.16
N CYS A 641 -16.61 -16.67 -23.52
CA CYS A 641 -15.72 -17.80 -23.79
C CYS A 641 -16.40 -19.15 -23.52
N SER A 642 -17.19 -19.24 -22.45
CA SER A 642 -17.98 -20.44 -22.15
C SER A 642 -19.02 -20.75 -23.21
N MET A 643 -19.63 -19.75 -23.85
CA MET A 643 -20.55 -19.95 -24.98
C MET A 643 -19.84 -20.45 -26.25
N VAL A 644 -18.63 -19.96 -26.50
CA VAL A 644 -17.79 -20.43 -27.62
C VAL A 644 -17.37 -21.89 -27.41
N ASN A 645 -16.95 -22.26 -26.20
CA ASN A 645 -16.62 -23.64 -25.86
C ASN A 645 -17.81 -24.61 -26.03
N GLN A 646 -19.04 -24.10 -25.90
CA GLN A 646 -20.28 -24.86 -26.13
C GLN A 646 -20.72 -24.89 -27.60
N GLY A 647 -20.02 -24.21 -28.50
CA GLY A 647 -20.36 -24.15 -29.93
C GLY A 647 -21.57 -23.27 -30.25
N ILE A 648 -22.05 -22.47 -29.29
CA ILE A 648 -23.22 -21.59 -29.45
C ILE A 648 -22.83 -20.32 -30.21
N ILE A 649 -21.67 -19.75 -29.86
CA ILE A 649 -21.08 -18.58 -30.51
C ILE A 649 -19.84 -19.03 -31.28
N LYS A 650 -19.62 -18.44 -32.47
CA LYS A 650 -18.40 -18.72 -33.24
C LYS A 650 -17.20 -17.95 -32.66
N PRO A 651 -15.97 -18.51 -32.65
CA PRO A 651 -14.79 -17.87 -32.06
C PRO A 651 -14.46 -16.47 -32.62
N ASP A 652 -14.81 -16.20 -33.88
CA ASP A 652 -14.62 -14.94 -34.59
C ASP A 652 -15.60 -13.82 -34.16
N LYS A 653 -16.59 -14.13 -33.33
CA LYS A 653 -17.63 -13.20 -32.88
C LYS A 653 -17.50 -12.75 -31.42
N ILE A 654 -16.38 -13.01 -30.76
CA ILE A 654 -16.14 -12.61 -29.37
C ILE A 654 -16.02 -11.07 -29.27
N GLN A 655 -17.03 -10.43 -28.70
CA GLN A 655 -17.12 -8.98 -28.50
C GLN A 655 -16.01 -8.49 -27.57
N PHE A 656 -15.67 -9.26 -26.54
CA PHE A 656 -14.76 -8.86 -25.46
C PHE A 656 -13.31 -9.34 -25.64
N SER A 657 -12.93 -9.75 -26.86
CA SER A 657 -11.63 -10.34 -27.17
C SER A 657 -10.40 -9.47 -26.84
N ARG A 658 -10.58 -8.14 -26.77
CA ARG A 658 -9.49 -7.19 -26.44
C ARG A 658 -9.23 -7.02 -24.94
N LEU A 659 -10.17 -7.41 -24.08
CA LEU A 659 -10.10 -7.12 -22.65
C LEU A 659 -8.90 -7.78 -21.94
N PRO A 660 -8.51 -9.04 -22.22
CA PRO A 660 -7.33 -9.64 -21.60
C PRO A 660 -6.04 -8.87 -21.92
N GLY A 661 -5.93 -8.34 -23.15
CA GLY A 661 -4.80 -7.52 -23.58
C GLY A 661 -4.72 -6.18 -22.82
N ILE A 662 -5.87 -5.53 -22.60
CA ILE A 662 -5.95 -4.29 -21.81
C ILE A 662 -5.58 -4.56 -20.34
N ALA A 663 -6.06 -5.67 -19.77
CA ALA A 663 -5.70 -6.05 -18.41
C ALA A 663 -4.20 -6.37 -18.28
N ALA A 664 -3.59 -7.01 -19.28
CA ALA A 664 -2.14 -7.22 -19.31
C ALA A 664 -1.36 -5.88 -19.34
N ASP A 665 -1.85 -4.87 -20.08
CA ASP A 665 -1.26 -3.52 -20.05
C ASP A 665 -1.36 -2.90 -18.65
N LEU A 666 -2.53 -2.98 -17.99
CA LEU A 666 -2.70 -2.50 -16.62
C LEU A 666 -1.73 -3.19 -15.64
N LEU A 667 -1.52 -4.50 -15.77
CA LEU A 667 -0.57 -5.23 -14.92
C LEU A 667 0.89 -4.80 -15.17
N LEU A 668 1.27 -4.53 -16.42
CA LEU A 668 2.58 -3.97 -16.79
C LEU A 668 2.74 -2.50 -16.34
N ASP A 669 1.63 -1.81 -16.17
CA ASP A 669 1.54 -0.45 -15.62
C ASP A 669 1.66 -0.45 -14.08
N GLY A 670 1.65 -1.62 -13.43
CA GLY A 670 1.79 -1.78 -11.98
C GLY A 670 0.47 -1.77 -11.22
N PHE A 671 -0.68 -1.84 -11.92
CA PHE A 671 -1.98 -1.95 -11.27
C PHE A 671 -2.22 -3.35 -10.72
N PRO A 672 -2.73 -3.47 -9.48
CA PRO A 672 -3.07 -4.77 -8.91
C PRO A 672 -4.31 -5.35 -9.60
N LEU A 673 -4.24 -6.62 -10.00
CA LEU A 673 -5.36 -7.36 -10.60
C LEU A 673 -5.72 -8.58 -9.77
N GLU A 674 -7.01 -8.90 -9.70
CA GLU A 674 -7.46 -10.04 -8.91
C GLU A 674 -7.20 -11.38 -9.60
N LEU A 675 -6.53 -12.30 -8.90
CA LEU A 675 -6.35 -13.69 -9.29
C LEU A 675 -7.53 -14.56 -8.84
N MET A 676 -7.94 -14.41 -7.58
CA MET A 676 -8.99 -15.22 -6.97
C MET A 676 -10.00 -14.30 -6.30
N ASP A 677 -11.26 -14.42 -6.72
CA ASP A 677 -12.39 -13.78 -6.06
C ASP A 677 -12.70 -14.55 -4.77
N GLY A 678 -12.42 -13.94 -3.63
CA GLY A 678 -12.68 -14.55 -2.33
C GLY A 678 -14.16 -14.50 -1.90
N ASP A 679 -15.02 -13.72 -2.55
CA ASP A 679 -16.46 -13.72 -2.25
C ASP A 679 -17.16 -14.95 -2.81
N ALA A 680 -16.75 -15.37 -4.02
CA ALA A 680 -17.18 -16.62 -4.64
C ALA A 680 -16.26 -17.80 -4.32
N SER A 681 -15.07 -17.53 -3.79
CA SER A 681 -13.98 -18.49 -3.59
C SER A 681 -13.70 -19.29 -4.88
N ASN A 682 -13.48 -18.56 -5.97
CA ASN A 682 -13.20 -19.15 -7.28
C ASN A 682 -12.26 -18.28 -8.13
N ILE A 683 -11.62 -18.91 -9.11
CA ILE A 683 -10.75 -18.27 -10.09
C ILE A 683 -11.47 -18.27 -11.45
N PRO A 684 -11.66 -17.13 -12.12
CA PRO A 684 -12.09 -17.10 -13.52
C PRO A 684 -10.92 -17.56 -14.39
N LEU A 685 -10.81 -18.88 -14.56
CA LEU A 685 -9.62 -19.52 -15.14
C LEU A 685 -9.38 -19.05 -16.57
N LYS A 686 -10.42 -18.91 -17.41
CA LYS A 686 -10.21 -18.51 -18.80
C LYS A 686 -9.66 -17.09 -18.88
N TRP A 687 -10.29 -16.15 -18.16
CA TRP A 687 -9.85 -14.76 -17.98
C TRP A 687 -8.38 -14.66 -17.54
N VAL A 688 -8.02 -15.30 -16.43
CA VAL A 688 -6.64 -15.24 -15.90
C VAL A 688 -5.64 -15.83 -16.89
N THR A 689 -6.00 -16.91 -17.57
CA THR A 689 -5.07 -17.61 -18.47
C THR A 689 -4.85 -16.85 -19.78
N ASP A 690 -5.87 -16.20 -20.30
CA ASP A 690 -5.74 -15.37 -21.50
C ASP A 690 -5.04 -14.05 -21.19
N LEU A 691 -5.27 -13.46 -20.01
CA LEU A 691 -4.52 -12.30 -19.53
C LEU A 691 -3.02 -12.60 -19.44
N LEU A 692 -2.65 -13.73 -18.83
CA LEU A 692 -1.25 -14.15 -18.75
C LEU A 692 -0.68 -14.46 -20.15
N THR A 693 -1.48 -15.03 -21.05
CA THR A 693 -1.05 -15.27 -22.44
C THR A 693 -0.76 -13.96 -23.17
N GLU A 694 -1.61 -12.95 -23.03
CA GLU A 694 -1.39 -11.62 -23.58
C GLU A 694 -0.17 -10.92 -22.96
N LEU A 695 0.05 -11.09 -21.66
CA LEU A 695 1.28 -10.64 -20.99
C LEU A 695 2.52 -11.28 -21.63
N ASN A 696 2.47 -12.58 -21.95
CA ASN A 696 3.57 -13.29 -22.62
C ASN A 696 3.81 -12.76 -24.04
N ASN A 697 2.73 -12.45 -24.78
CA ASN A 697 2.82 -11.88 -26.13
C ASN A 697 3.48 -10.49 -26.08
N LYS A 698 3.03 -9.63 -25.17
CA LYS A 698 3.55 -8.26 -24.99
C LYS A 698 4.99 -8.22 -24.50
N THR A 699 5.44 -9.26 -23.79
CA THR A 699 6.83 -9.42 -23.33
C THR A 699 7.72 -10.21 -24.30
N GLY A 700 7.24 -10.53 -25.51
CA GLY A 700 8.02 -11.21 -26.55
C GLY A 700 8.33 -12.68 -26.25
N GLY A 701 7.54 -13.34 -25.41
CA GLY A 701 7.64 -14.78 -25.13
C GLY A 701 8.82 -15.20 -24.24
N LYS A 702 9.56 -14.24 -23.68
CA LYS A 702 10.77 -14.48 -22.86
C LYS A 702 10.58 -14.14 -21.38
N CYS A 703 9.35 -13.95 -20.94
CA CYS A 703 9.05 -13.59 -19.55
C CYS A 703 9.25 -14.79 -18.61
N ARG A 704 10.35 -14.78 -17.86
CA ARG A 704 10.58 -15.67 -16.73
C ARG A 704 10.27 -14.93 -15.43
N MET A 705 9.47 -15.55 -14.58
CA MET A 705 8.98 -14.93 -13.35
C MET A 705 9.29 -15.75 -12.10
N ARG A 706 9.53 -15.05 -11.00
CA ARG A 706 9.52 -15.60 -9.64
C ARG A 706 8.32 -15.07 -8.88
N VAL A 707 7.79 -15.83 -7.93
CA VAL A 707 6.57 -15.49 -7.21
C VAL A 707 6.86 -15.25 -5.72
N ILE A 708 6.51 -14.06 -5.22
CA ILE A 708 6.54 -13.72 -3.79
C ILE A 708 5.10 -13.52 -3.32
N THR A 709 4.69 -14.19 -2.25
CA THR A 709 3.37 -14.02 -1.65
C THR A 709 3.48 -13.58 -0.20
N VAL A 710 2.55 -12.73 0.24
CA VAL A 710 2.33 -12.48 1.67
C VAL A 710 1.01 -13.12 2.14
N LEU A 711 1.06 -13.79 3.28
CA LEU A 711 -0.08 -14.43 3.93
C LEU A 711 -0.13 -14.03 5.40
N GLY A 712 -1.32 -13.73 5.92
CA GLY A 712 -1.52 -13.41 7.33
C GLY A 712 -2.95 -13.02 7.61
N VAL A 713 -3.32 -12.90 8.90
CA VAL A 713 -4.65 -12.43 9.31
C VAL A 713 -4.92 -11.04 8.70
N GLN A 714 -6.19 -10.74 8.44
CA GLN A 714 -6.63 -9.42 8.02
C GLN A 714 -6.11 -8.31 8.97
N SER A 715 -5.81 -7.13 8.42
CA SER A 715 -5.36 -5.96 9.18
C SER A 715 -4.03 -6.10 9.95
N THR A 716 -3.20 -7.09 9.60
CA THR A 716 -1.86 -7.28 10.22
C THR A 716 -0.74 -6.45 9.56
N GLY A 717 -1.05 -5.61 8.58
CA GLY A 717 -0.07 -4.76 7.88
C GLY A 717 0.63 -5.40 6.67
N LYS A 718 0.03 -6.43 6.05
CA LYS A 718 0.58 -7.17 4.89
C LYS A 718 0.84 -6.28 3.68
N SER A 719 -0.20 -5.59 3.18
CA SER A 719 -0.10 -4.68 2.06
C SER A 719 0.81 -3.49 2.39
N THR A 720 0.82 -3.03 3.65
CA THR A 720 1.75 -1.99 4.13
C THR A 720 3.21 -2.43 4.03
N LEU A 721 3.52 -3.68 4.40
CA LEU A 721 4.85 -4.26 4.28
C LEU A 721 5.27 -4.33 2.81
N LEU A 722 4.43 -4.84 1.93
CA LEU A 722 4.71 -4.94 0.49
C LEU A 722 4.88 -3.55 -0.17
N ASN A 723 4.00 -2.60 0.14
CA ASN A 723 4.06 -1.23 -0.37
C ASN A 723 5.31 -0.48 0.12
N THR A 724 5.82 -0.79 1.32
CA THR A 724 7.08 -0.21 1.84
C THR A 724 8.29 -0.89 1.21
N MET A 725 8.27 -2.21 1.06
CA MET A 725 9.39 -3.00 0.54
C MET A 725 9.64 -2.74 -0.96
N PHE A 726 8.56 -2.66 -1.73
CA PHE A 726 8.62 -2.64 -3.20
C PHE A 726 8.04 -1.37 -3.83
N GLY A 727 7.50 -0.43 -3.05
CA GLY A 727 6.86 0.78 -3.58
C GLY A 727 5.47 0.55 -4.20
N LEU A 728 4.90 -0.64 -4.03
CA LEU A 728 3.62 -1.06 -4.63
C LEU A 728 2.42 -0.23 -4.16
N GLN A 729 1.30 -0.37 -4.88
CA GLN A 729 0.06 0.36 -4.65
C GLN A 729 -1.11 -0.54 -4.23
N PHE A 730 -0.84 -1.60 -3.46
CA PHE A 730 -1.91 -2.39 -2.86
C PHE A 730 -2.75 -1.52 -1.91
N SER A 731 -4.04 -1.80 -1.84
CA SER A 731 -4.97 -0.99 -1.05
C SER A 731 -4.87 -1.32 0.44
N VAL A 732 -4.75 -0.29 1.30
CA VAL A 732 -4.49 -0.44 2.76
C VAL A 732 -5.65 0.04 3.64
N SER A 733 -6.79 0.42 3.06
CA SER A 733 -7.90 1.06 3.80
C SER A 733 -8.73 0.06 4.60
N SER A 734 -8.94 0.35 5.88
CA SER A 734 -9.84 -0.42 6.76
C SER A 734 -11.30 -0.29 6.30
N GLY A 735 -11.92 -1.40 5.90
CA GLY A 735 -13.35 -1.46 5.53
C GLY A 735 -13.63 -1.81 4.07
N ARG A 736 -12.62 -2.16 3.27
CA ARG A 736 -12.84 -2.86 2.00
C ARG A 736 -13.02 -4.35 2.30
N CYS A 737 -14.21 -4.86 2.05
CA CYS A 737 -14.62 -6.21 2.42
C CYS A 737 -14.40 -7.21 1.29
N THR A 738 -13.34 -7.03 0.49
CA THR A 738 -13.01 -7.96 -0.59
C THR A 738 -11.96 -8.96 -0.09
N ARG A 739 -12.41 -10.21 0.12
CA ARG A 739 -11.51 -11.35 0.30
C ARG A 739 -10.95 -11.73 -1.07
N GLY A 740 -9.70 -12.14 -1.15
CA GLY A 740 -9.11 -12.60 -2.41
C GLY A 740 -7.59 -12.61 -2.46
N ALA A 741 -7.06 -12.87 -3.65
CA ALA A 741 -5.64 -12.76 -3.98
C ALA A 741 -5.44 -11.76 -5.11
N PHE A 742 -4.56 -10.78 -4.94
CA PHE A 742 -4.26 -9.74 -5.92
C PHE A 742 -2.82 -9.85 -6.40
N LEU A 743 -2.64 -9.75 -7.72
CA LEU A 743 -1.38 -9.84 -8.44
C LEU A 743 -0.88 -8.46 -8.82
N THR A 744 0.40 -8.19 -8.58
CA THR A 744 1.13 -7.08 -9.20
C THR A 744 2.46 -7.59 -9.75
N LEU A 745 2.92 -7.02 -10.85
CA LEU A 745 4.17 -7.41 -11.49
C LEU A 745 5.25 -6.34 -11.26
N ILE A 746 6.44 -6.79 -10.87
CA ILE A 746 7.63 -5.94 -10.77
C ILE A 746 8.62 -6.38 -11.85
N LYS A 747 9.10 -5.44 -12.66
CA LYS A 747 10.12 -5.72 -13.66
C LYS A 747 11.51 -5.66 -13.04
N VAL A 748 12.38 -6.54 -13.49
CA VAL A 748 13.78 -6.62 -13.07
C VAL A 748 14.61 -5.93 -14.14
N LYS A 749 15.46 -4.97 -13.74
CA LYS A 749 16.35 -4.27 -14.66
C LYS A 749 17.41 -5.21 -15.23
N GLU A 750 17.83 -4.97 -16.48
CA GLU A 750 18.77 -5.84 -17.21
C GLU A 750 20.09 -6.07 -16.46
N ASN A 751 20.55 -5.06 -15.71
CA ASN A 751 21.73 -5.14 -14.87
C ASN A 751 21.60 -6.19 -13.75
N PHE A 752 20.38 -6.59 -13.38
CA PHE A 752 20.10 -7.52 -12.28
C PHE A 752 19.49 -8.85 -12.73
N GLN A 753 18.84 -8.91 -13.90
CA GLN A 753 18.21 -10.11 -14.45
C GLN A 753 19.12 -11.35 -14.46
N LYS A 754 20.40 -11.19 -14.82
CA LYS A 754 21.36 -12.32 -14.84
C LYS A 754 21.63 -12.91 -13.45
N LYS A 755 21.57 -12.10 -12.39
CA LYS A 755 21.85 -12.55 -11.01
C LYS A 755 20.71 -13.40 -10.45
N ILE A 756 19.46 -12.99 -10.67
CA ILE A 756 18.28 -13.69 -10.15
C ILE A 756 17.62 -14.64 -11.16
N ASN A 757 18.10 -14.64 -12.41
CA ASN A 757 17.68 -15.47 -13.54
C ASN A 757 16.21 -15.26 -14.00
N CYS A 758 15.61 -14.10 -13.73
CA CYS A 758 14.25 -13.76 -14.11
C CYS A 758 14.11 -12.30 -14.56
N GLU A 759 13.15 -12.05 -15.44
CA GLU A 759 12.80 -10.71 -15.96
C GLU A 759 11.73 -10.03 -15.09
N PHE A 760 10.92 -10.80 -14.37
CA PHE A 760 9.83 -10.27 -13.56
C PHE A 760 9.69 -10.98 -12.21
N ILE A 761 9.06 -10.29 -11.27
CA ILE A 761 8.65 -10.81 -9.97
C ILE A 761 7.15 -10.57 -9.85
N LEU A 762 6.39 -11.65 -9.72
CA LEU A 762 4.97 -11.61 -9.44
C LEU A 762 4.77 -11.54 -7.92
N VAL A 763 4.17 -10.46 -7.45
CA VAL A 763 3.84 -10.28 -6.04
C VAL A 763 2.35 -10.56 -5.84
N ILE A 764 2.03 -11.45 -4.90
CA ILE A 764 0.66 -11.81 -4.54
C ILE A 764 0.36 -11.29 -3.13
N ASP A 765 -0.58 -10.35 -3.05
CA ASP A 765 -1.16 -9.91 -1.77
C ASP A 765 -2.44 -10.68 -1.50
N THR A 766 -2.61 -11.15 -0.27
CA THR A 766 -3.83 -11.82 0.17
C THR A 766 -4.65 -10.90 1.06
N GLU A 767 -5.97 -10.93 0.92
CA GLU A 767 -6.85 -10.14 1.77
C GLU A 767 -8.03 -10.96 2.29
N GLY A 768 -8.52 -10.62 3.48
CA GLY A 768 -9.71 -11.22 4.08
C GLY A 768 -9.53 -12.58 4.77
N LEU A 769 -8.29 -13.05 4.96
CA LEU A 769 -8.04 -14.28 5.72
C LEU A 769 -8.44 -14.12 7.19
N LYS A 770 -9.30 -15.01 7.71
CA LYS A 770 -9.86 -14.97 9.07
C LYS A 770 -10.54 -13.64 9.43
N ALA A 771 -11.27 -13.04 8.48
CA ALA A 771 -12.04 -11.82 8.72
C ALA A 771 -13.06 -12.03 9.87
N PRO A 772 -13.02 -11.23 10.96
CA PRO A 772 -13.94 -11.37 12.09
C PRO A 772 -15.42 -11.26 11.69
N GLU A 773 -15.73 -10.42 10.71
CA GLU A 773 -17.08 -10.20 10.19
C GLU A 773 -17.64 -11.46 9.47
N LEU A 774 -16.75 -12.30 8.94
CA LEU A 774 -17.09 -13.50 8.18
C LEU A 774 -17.04 -14.80 9.01
N ALA A 775 -16.54 -14.73 10.25
CA ALA A 775 -16.43 -15.89 11.14
C ALA A 775 -17.77 -16.58 11.44
N PHE A 776 -18.90 -15.89 11.19
CA PHE A 776 -20.27 -16.40 11.37
C PHE A 776 -20.85 -17.11 10.13
N LEU A 777 -20.18 -17.08 8.97
CA LEU A 777 -20.62 -17.79 7.76
C LEU A 777 -20.17 -19.25 7.81
N GLU A 778 -21.10 -20.18 7.56
CA GLU A 778 -20.88 -21.64 7.68
C GLU A 778 -19.71 -22.17 6.82
N ASP A 779 -19.35 -21.48 5.73
CA ASP A 779 -18.30 -21.91 4.78
C ASP A 779 -16.99 -21.09 4.84
N SER A 780 -16.85 -20.11 5.74
CA SER A 780 -15.71 -19.16 5.70
C SER A 780 -14.35 -19.84 5.81
N TYR A 781 -14.26 -20.92 6.60
CA TYR A 781 -13.02 -21.66 6.80
C TYR A 781 -12.56 -22.40 5.54
N GLU A 782 -13.51 -22.94 4.75
CA GLU A 782 -13.16 -23.65 3.52
C GLU A 782 -12.57 -22.69 2.50
N HIS A 783 -13.11 -21.47 2.40
CA HIS A 783 -12.60 -20.44 1.51
C HIS A 783 -11.19 -19.95 1.91
N ASP A 784 -10.95 -19.75 3.20
CA ASP A 784 -9.63 -19.37 3.71
C ASP A 784 -8.58 -20.46 3.45
N ASN A 785 -8.97 -21.74 3.56
CA ASN A 785 -8.10 -22.87 3.26
C ASN A 785 -7.74 -22.94 1.77
N GLU A 786 -8.74 -22.76 0.90
CA GLU A 786 -8.57 -22.75 -0.56
C GLU A 786 -7.61 -21.62 -0.98
N LEU A 787 -7.83 -20.42 -0.46
CA LEU A 787 -6.99 -19.25 -0.73
C LEU A 787 -5.55 -19.48 -0.28
N ALA A 788 -5.34 -19.90 0.98
CA ALA A 788 -4.00 -20.14 1.52
C ALA A 788 -3.26 -21.24 0.74
N THR A 789 -3.93 -22.35 0.42
CA THR A 789 -3.36 -23.47 -0.34
C THR A 789 -2.95 -23.04 -1.74
N LEU A 790 -3.79 -22.26 -2.42
CA LEU A 790 -3.52 -21.73 -3.75
C LEU A 790 -2.28 -20.83 -3.76
N VAL A 791 -2.29 -19.76 -2.96
CA VAL A 791 -1.22 -18.75 -3.04
C VAL A 791 0.13 -19.32 -2.58
N VAL A 792 0.13 -20.16 -1.54
CA VAL A 792 1.32 -20.87 -1.10
C VAL A 792 1.83 -21.81 -2.19
N GLY A 793 0.92 -22.55 -2.83
CA GLY A 793 1.21 -23.46 -3.95
C GLY A 793 1.81 -22.79 -5.19
N LEU A 794 1.53 -21.50 -5.41
CA LEU A 794 2.07 -20.72 -6.52
C LEU A 794 3.43 -20.07 -6.22
N SER A 795 3.82 -19.98 -4.94
CA SER A 795 4.93 -19.15 -4.49
C SER A 795 6.30 -19.83 -4.56
N ASP A 796 7.33 -19.04 -4.86
CA ASP A 796 8.73 -19.41 -4.60
C ASP A 796 9.14 -19.00 -3.18
N ILE A 797 8.68 -17.82 -2.74
CA ILE A 797 8.85 -17.29 -1.38
C ILE A 797 7.49 -16.92 -0.82
N THR A 798 7.18 -17.46 0.36
CA THR A 798 5.99 -17.12 1.15
C THR A 798 6.39 -16.35 2.40
N ILE A 799 5.89 -15.13 2.56
CA ILE A 799 6.03 -14.31 3.75
C ILE A 799 4.80 -14.53 4.64
N ILE A 800 4.98 -15.10 5.81
CA ILE A 800 3.93 -15.27 6.82
C ILE A 800 4.00 -14.08 7.78
N ASN A 801 3.06 -13.16 7.63
CA ASN A 801 2.95 -11.96 8.44
C ASN A 801 2.09 -12.24 9.69
N MET A 802 2.71 -12.10 10.86
CA MET A 802 2.11 -12.36 12.17
C MET A 802 2.06 -11.07 12.97
N ALA A 803 0.94 -10.81 13.64
CA ALA A 803 0.84 -9.70 14.57
C ALA A 803 1.50 -10.08 15.91
N MET A 804 2.49 -9.29 16.32
CA MET A 804 3.27 -9.53 17.55
C MET A 804 3.88 -10.96 17.54
N GLU A 805 3.96 -11.57 18.72
CA GLU A 805 4.46 -12.93 18.93
C GLU A 805 3.33 -13.95 19.13
N ASN A 806 2.08 -13.59 18.81
CA ASN A 806 0.95 -14.45 19.10
C ASN A 806 0.75 -15.54 18.03
N THR A 807 1.29 -16.73 18.30
CA THR A 807 1.12 -17.91 17.45
C THR A 807 -0.29 -18.51 17.50
N THR A 808 -1.10 -18.18 18.52
CA THR A 808 -2.42 -18.81 18.71
C THR A 808 -3.43 -18.42 17.63
N GLU A 809 -3.47 -17.14 17.24
CA GLU A 809 -4.39 -16.66 16.19
C GLU A 809 -4.05 -17.23 14.81
N MET A 810 -2.76 -17.46 14.56
CA MET A 810 -2.26 -18.01 13.30
C MET A 810 -2.18 -19.54 13.30
N LYS A 811 -2.43 -20.23 14.43
CA LYS A 811 -2.26 -21.68 14.56
C LYS A 811 -3.00 -22.46 13.48
N ASP A 812 -4.29 -22.18 13.27
CA ASP A 812 -5.06 -22.89 12.21
C ASP A 812 -4.52 -22.57 10.82
N THR A 813 -4.12 -21.30 10.59
CA THR A 813 -3.56 -20.85 9.31
C THR A 813 -2.26 -21.56 9.01
N LEU A 814 -1.37 -21.66 10.00
CA LEU A 814 -0.10 -22.36 9.89
C LEU A 814 -0.30 -23.85 9.62
N GLN A 815 -1.30 -24.48 10.24
CA GLN A 815 -1.62 -25.88 9.98
C GLN A 815 -2.07 -26.09 8.51
N ILE A 816 -2.90 -25.20 7.97
CA ILE A 816 -3.30 -25.21 6.56
C ILE A 816 -2.07 -25.06 5.66
N VAL A 817 -1.21 -24.09 5.96
CA VAL A 817 0.01 -23.80 5.23
C VAL A 817 0.98 -24.99 5.24
N VAL A 818 1.14 -25.67 6.38
CA VAL A 818 1.95 -26.88 6.52
C VAL A 818 1.42 -28.01 5.62
N HIS A 819 0.11 -28.22 5.58
CA HIS A 819 -0.51 -29.20 4.68
C HIS A 819 -0.29 -28.83 3.20
N ALA A 820 -0.48 -27.55 2.83
CA ALA A 820 -0.20 -27.07 1.48
C ALA A 820 1.26 -27.35 1.08
N PHE A 821 2.22 -27.03 1.97
CA PHE A 821 3.62 -27.32 1.74
C PHE A 821 3.90 -28.83 1.62
N LEU A 822 3.25 -29.66 2.43
CA LEU A 822 3.39 -31.12 2.37
C LEU A 822 3.05 -31.65 0.97
N ARG A 823 1.97 -31.13 0.39
CA ARG A 823 1.56 -31.44 -0.99
C ARG A 823 2.53 -30.91 -2.03
N MET A 824 3.07 -29.70 -1.83
CA MET A 824 4.11 -29.15 -2.70
C MET A 824 5.38 -30.02 -2.70
N LYS A 825 5.76 -30.61 -1.57
CA LYS A 825 6.88 -31.55 -1.50
C LYS A 825 6.64 -32.79 -2.37
N GLN A 826 5.39 -33.29 -2.45
CA GLN A 826 5.05 -34.49 -3.23
C GLN A 826 5.31 -34.32 -4.72
N ILE A 827 5.15 -33.09 -5.22
CA ILE A 827 5.45 -32.72 -6.61
C ILE A 827 6.90 -32.20 -6.77
N GLY A 828 7.76 -32.42 -5.79
CA GLY A 828 9.19 -32.07 -5.82
C GLY A 828 9.49 -30.59 -5.58
N LYS A 829 8.56 -29.81 -5.03
CA LYS A 829 8.77 -28.39 -4.72
C LYS A 829 9.01 -28.16 -3.24
N LYS A 830 9.95 -27.27 -2.95
CA LYS A 830 10.32 -26.86 -1.59
C LYS A 830 10.43 -25.34 -1.55
N PRO A 831 9.32 -24.61 -1.36
CA PRO A 831 9.34 -23.14 -1.32
C PRO A 831 10.17 -22.64 -0.12
N ASN A 832 10.42 -21.34 -0.07
CA ASN A 832 10.98 -20.70 1.13
C ASN A 832 9.87 -20.01 1.93
N CYS A 833 10.00 -20.04 3.25
CA CYS A 833 9.10 -19.35 4.15
C CYS A 833 9.86 -18.34 5.00
N GLN A 834 9.33 -17.13 5.09
CA GLN A 834 9.83 -16.07 5.97
C GLN A 834 8.74 -15.71 6.97
N PHE A 835 9.04 -15.78 8.27
CA PHE A 835 8.11 -15.35 9.31
C PHE A 835 8.43 -13.90 9.69
N VAL A 836 7.41 -13.04 9.62
CA VAL A 836 7.54 -11.62 9.96
C VAL A 836 6.62 -11.31 11.13
N HIS A 837 7.22 -11.00 12.27
CA HIS A 837 6.55 -10.60 13.51
C HIS A 837 6.45 -9.07 13.54
N GLN A 838 5.24 -8.54 13.34
CA GLN A 838 4.97 -7.10 13.32
C GLN A 838 4.78 -6.54 14.73
N ASN A 839 5.13 -5.26 14.92
CA ASN A 839 5.01 -4.53 16.19
C ASN A 839 5.89 -5.10 17.32
N VAL A 840 7.05 -5.65 17.00
CA VAL A 840 8.05 -6.07 17.99
C VAL A 840 9.20 -5.07 17.99
N SER A 841 9.34 -4.30 19.07
CA SER A 841 10.26 -3.15 19.14
C SER A 841 11.50 -3.37 20.00
N ASP A 842 11.62 -4.52 20.68
CA ASP A 842 12.76 -4.79 21.56
C ASP A 842 13.98 -5.22 20.74
N VAL A 843 15.10 -4.51 20.90
CA VAL A 843 16.38 -4.83 20.24
C VAL A 843 16.89 -6.22 20.64
N SER A 844 16.49 -6.68 21.84
CA SER A 844 16.81 -8.01 22.33
C SER A 844 15.85 -9.10 21.83
N ALA A 845 14.77 -8.75 21.12
CA ALA A 845 13.80 -9.73 20.61
C ALA A 845 14.47 -10.80 19.74
N ASP A 846 15.52 -10.44 18.99
CA ASP A 846 16.23 -11.39 18.15
C ASP A 846 17.04 -12.44 18.94
N ASP A 847 17.56 -12.08 20.13
CA ASP A 847 18.37 -12.95 20.98
C ASP A 847 17.52 -13.65 22.07
N ASN A 848 16.62 -12.91 22.71
CA ASN A 848 15.81 -13.38 23.84
C ASN A 848 14.67 -14.31 23.40
N ASN A 849 14.17 -14.18 22.17
CA ASN A 849 13.08 -15.03 21.68
C ASN A 849 13.55 -16.34 21.05
N MET A 850 14.80 -16.76 21.26
CA MET A 850 15.23 -18.11 20.88
C MET A 850 14.30 -19.19 21.44
N ARG A 851 13.75 -18.99 22.65
CA ARG A 851 12.74 -19.88 23.23
C ARG A 851 11.45 -19.90 22.42
N ASP A 852 10.94 -18.75 21.99
CA ASP A 852 9.67 -18.67 21.26
C ASP A 852 9.81 -19.10 19.80
N ARG A 853 10.98 -18.89 19.18
CA ARG A 853 11.34 -19.50 17.89
C ARG A 853 11.36 -21.02 17.97
N MET A 854 11.95 -21.57 19.04
CA MET A 854 11.97 -23.02 19.27
C MET A 854 10.55 -23.56 19.48
N LYS A 855 9.73 -22.89 20.31
CA LYS A 855 8.31 -23.25 20.47
C LYS A 855 7.54 -23.20 19.15
N LEU A 856 7.76 -22.18 18.33
CA LEU A 856 7.11 -22.07 17.01
C LEU A 856 7.53 -23.24 16.11
N LEU A 857 8.83 -23.56 16.07
CA LEU A 857 9.31 -24.71 15.30
C LEU A 857 8.75 -26.04 15.83
N GLU A 858 8.72 -26.25 17.15
CA GLU A 858 8.09 -27.43 17.77
C GLU A 858 6.62 -27.55 17.38
N GLN A 859 5.87 -26.43 17.39
CA GLN A 859 4.49 -26.41 16.93
C GLN A 859 4.37 -26.75 15.44
N LEU A 860 5.24 -26.21 14.59
CA LEU A 860 5.26 -26.50 13.15
C LEU A 860 5.66 -27.95 12.86
N ASP A 861 6.62 -28.51 13.60
CA ASP A 861 7.03 -29.90 13.51
C ASP A 861 5.89 -30.83 13.93
N GLU A 862 5.16 -30.49 14.99
CA GLU A 862 3.98 -31.24 15.42
C GLU A 862 2.86 -31.18 14.38
N MET A 863 2.54 -30.00 13.84
CA MET A 863 1.59 -29.85 12.73
C MET A 863 2.04 -30.67 11.52
N THR A 864 3.34 -30.69 11.23
CA THR A 864 3.94 -31.42 10.11
C THR A 864 3.81 -32.94 10.30
N ARG A 865 4.04 -33.43 11.52
CA ARG A 865 3.88 -34.84 11.87
C ARG A 865 2.43 -35.29 11.72
N ILE A 866 1.49 -34.49 12.22
CA ILE A 866 0.05 -34.73 12.08
C ILE A 866 -0.34 -34.72 10.60
N ALA A 867 0.14 -33.74 9.83
CA ALA A 867 -0.14 -33.66 8.40
C ALA A 867 0.38 -34.90 7.64
N GLY A 868 1.62 -35.32 7.93
CA GLY A 868 2.22 -36.51 7.35
C GLY A 868 1.47 -37.80 7.68
N SER A 869 1.00 -37.95 8.93
CA SER A 869 0.23 -39.13 9.35
C SER A 869 -1.13 -39.18 8.66
N MET A 870 -1.83 -38.05 8.57
CA MET A 870 -3.11 -37.92 7.86
C MET A 870 -2.99 -38.29 6.38
N GLU A 871 -1.88 -37.94 5.74
CA GLU A 871 -1.61 -38.28 4.34
C GLU A 871 -0.98 -39.66 4.12
N LYS A 872 -0.86 -40.46 5.19
CA LYS A 872 -0.26 -41.81 5.18
C LYS A 872 1.17 -41.81 4.63
N LYS A 873 1.98 -40.81 4.99
CA LYS A 873 3.39 -40.67 4.55
C LYS A 873 4.34 -40.98 5.70
N GLN A 874 5.27 -41.90 5.45
CA GLN A 874 6.33 -42.24 6.39
C GLN A 874 7.58 -41.40 6.11
N GLY A 875 8.29 -40.96 7.17
CA GLY A 875 9.59 -40.26 7.06
C GLY A 875 9.55 -38.73 7.05
N ILE A 876 8.39 -38.10 7.30
CA ILE A 876 8.27 -36.64 7.46
C ILE A 876 8.08 -36.36 8.94
N LYS A 877 9.07 -35.72 9.56
CA LYS A 877 9.11 -35.49 11.02
C LYS A 877 9.27 -34.02 11.39
N SER A 878 9.88 -33.22 10.51
CA SER A 878 10.12 -31.80 10.75
C SER A 878 9.55 -30.93 9.63
N PHE A 879 9.22 -29.69 9.97
CA PHE A 879 8.81 -28.65 9.03
C PHE A 879 9.89 -28.41 7.97
N THR A 880 11.17 -28.48 8.36
CA THR A 880 12.31 -28.33 7.44
C THR A 880 12.44 -29.49 6.44
N ASP A 881 11.78 -30.63 6.66
CA ASP A 881 11.70 -31.70 5.68
C ASP A 881 10.88 -31.25 4.46
N ILE A 882 9.90 -30.38 4.67
CA ILE A 882 8.93 -29.93 3.68
C ILE A 882 9.34 -28.61 3.04
N ILE A 883 9.93 -27.70 3.82
CA ILE A 883 10.21 -26.34 3.38
C ILE A 883 11.66 -25.91 3.60
N SER A 884 12.16 -24.99 2.77
CA SER A 884 13.46 -24.36 3.03
C SER A 884 13.28 -23.28 4.09
N TYR A 885 13.52 -23.64 5.36
CA TYR A 885 13.38 -22.75 6.51
C TYR A 885 14.57 -22.88 7.45
N ASN A 886 15.08 -21.73 7.91
CA ASN A 886 16.17 -21.60 8.86
C ASN A 886 15.71 -20.77 10.06
N ILE A 887 15.55 -21.43 11.21
CA ILE A 887 15.11 -20.80 12.46
C ILE A 887 15.92 -19.57 12.89
N LYS A 888 17.22 -19.49 12.53
CA LYS A 888 18.08 -18.37 12.92
C LYS A 888 18.02 -17.19 11.95
N ARG A 889 17.61 -17.40 10.70
CA ARG A 889 17.72 -16.39 9.63
C ARG A 889 16.41 -16.01 8.96
N ASP A 890 15.38 -16.84 9.08
CA ASP A 890 14.10 -16.66 8.39
C ASP A 890 12.98 -16.13 9.32
N ASN A 891 13.34 -15.59 10.49
CA ASN A 891 12.43 -14.93 11.42
C ASN A 891 12.82 -13.46 11.54
N TRP A 892 11.87 -12.56 11.28
CA TRP A 892 12.08 -11.12 11.25
C TRP A 892 11.18 -10.45 12.29
N TYR A 893 11.76 -9.61 13.14
CA TYR A 893 11.04 -8.86 14.17
C TYR A 893 11.03 -7.39 13.76
N ILE A 894 9.89 -6.95 13.24
CA ILE A 894 9.75 -5.60 12.68
C ILE A 894 8.97 -4.75 13.69
N PRO A 895 9.50 -3.58 14.11
CA PRO A 895 8.80 -2.69 15.04
C PRO A 895 7.53 -2.12 14.42
N GLY A 896 6.72 -1.39 15.18
CA GLY A 896 5.54 -0.74 14.62
C GLY A 896 5.90 0.34 13.60
N LEU A 897 5.08 0.50 12.55
CA LEU A 897 5.28 1.52 11.51
C LEU A 897 5.41 2.93 12.08
N TRP A 898 4.63 3.25 13.10
CA TRP A 898 4.57 4.60 13.69
C TRP A 898 5.45 4.70 14.93
N TYR A 899 6.27 5.74 14.98
CA TYR A 899 7.04 6.13 16.16
C TYR A 899 6.24 7.18 16.94
N GLY A 900 5.25 6.70 17.70
CA GLY A 900 4.27 7.49 18.44
C GLY A 900 2.82 7.12 18.09
N VAL A 901 1.87 7.98 18.49
CA VAL A 901 0.43 7.79 18.21
C VAL A 901 0.01 8.62 16.99
N PRO A 902 -0.49 7.99 15.90
CA PRO A 902 -1.07 8.72 14.76
C PRO A 902 -2.22 9.65 15.18
N PRO A 903 -2.53 10.74 14.43
CA PRO A 903 -2.06 11.03 13.07
C PRO A 903 -0.78 11.85 12.94
N MET A 904 -0.29 12.45 14.04
CA MET A 904 0.92 13.28 14.03
C MET A 904 2.21 12.47 14.18
N ALA A 905 2.13 11.17 14.47
CA ALA A 905 3.30 10.30 14.56
C ALA A 905 4.07 10.22 13.23
N SER A 906 5.40 10.30 13.32
CA SER A 906 6.33 9.95 12.25
C SER A 906 6.42 8.44 12.01
N VAL A 907 6.90 8.04 10.84
CA VAL A 907 7.38 6.67 10.60
C VAL A 907 8.53 6.31 11.55
N ASN A 908 8.61 5.06 11.97
CA ASN A 908 9.71 4.51 12.75
C ASN A 908 10.88 4.13 11.82
N SER A 909 12.07 4.69 12.05
CA SER A 909 13.26 4.35 11.23
C SER A 909 13.61 2.87 11.31
N GLY A 910 13.43 2.25 12.49
CA GLY A 910 13.65 0.82 12.67
C GLY A 910 12.69 -0.04 11.84
N TYR A 911 11.49 0.45 11.49
CA TYR A 911 10.60 -0.26 10.57
C TYR A 911 11.21 -0.29 9.17
N SER A 912 11.53 0.89 8.64
CA SER A 912 12.07 1.07 7.30
C SER A 912 13.38 0.31 7.09
N GLU A 913 14.28 0.33 8.08
CA GLU A 913 15.56 -0.39 8.06
C GLU A 913 15.36 -1.91 8.03
N ASN A 914 14.52 -2.47 8.93
CA ASN A 914 14.26 -3.91 8.95
C ASN A 914 13.55 -4.41 7.69
N VAL A 915 12.63 -3.61 7.13
CA VAL A 915 11.97 -3.94 5.85
C VAL A 915 12.97 -3.94 4.70
N TYR A 916 13.91 -3.00 4.69
CA TYR A 916 14.99 -2.97 3.70
C TYR A 916 15.94 -4.17 3.83
N GLU A 917 16.34 -4.55 5.04
CA GLU A 917 17.17 -5.74 5.26
C GLU A 917 16.45 -7.04 4.89
N LEU A 918 15.14 -7.14 5.18
CA LEU A 918 14.30 -8.24 4.69
C LEU A 918 14.30 -8.29 3.16
N LYS A 919 14.05 -7.15 2.49
CA LYS A 919 14.11 -7.06 1.01
C LYS A 919 15.43 -7.61 0.49
N LYS A 920 16.54 -7.08 0.99
CA LYS A 920 17.90 -7.48 0.61
C LYS A 920 18.15 -8.97 0.84
N TYR A 921 17.66 -9.51 1.94
CA TYR A 921 17.75 -10.94 2.23
C TYR A 921 16.98 -11.78 1.22
N LEU A 922 15.74 -11.41 0.86
CA LEU A 922 14.95 -12.12 -0.15
C LEU A 922 15.70 -12.23 -1.49
N PHE A 923 16.30 -11.13 -1.94
CA PHE A 923 17.07 -11.13 -3.19
C PHE A 923 18.37 -11.92 -3.07
N THR A 924 19.10 -11.76 -1.96
CA THR A 924 20.31 -12.55 -1.68
C THR A 924 20.00 -14.06 -1.65
N PHE A 925 18.82 -14.44 -1.13
CA PHE A 925 18.34 -15.80 -1.12
C PHE A 925 18.08 -16.32 -2.54
N MET A 926 17.41 -15.51 -3.38
CA MET A 926 17.20 -15.81 -4.80
C MET A 926 18.50 -15.94 -5.61
N GLU A 927 19.54 -15.16 -5.27
CA GLU A 927 20.87 -15.23 -5.91
C GLU A 927 21.64 -16.51 -5.53
N LYS A 928 21.66 -16.86 -4.23
CA LYS A 928 22.54 -17.92 -3.69
C LYS A 928 22.04 -19.33 -3.96
N GLN A 929 20.72 -19.54 -3.95
CA GLN A 929 20.18 -20.88 -4.13
C GLN A 929 19.98 -21.21 -5.61
N LYS A 930 20.95 -21.93 -6.19
CA LYS A 930 20.76 -22.72 -7.42
C LYS A 930 19.64 -23.78 -7.29
N SER A 931 19.20 -24.06 -6.06
CA SER A 931 18.16 -25.03 -5.68
C SER A 931 16.74 -24.48 -5.67
N ILE A 932 16.54 -23.15 -5.73
CA ILE A 932 15.21 -22.63 -6.06
C ILE A 932 14.97 -23.01 -7.51
N ARG A 933 13.78 -23.52 -7.80
CA ARG A 933 13.33 -23.90 -9.13
C ARG A 933 13.74 -22.84 -10.17
N GLN A 934 13.99 -23.29 -11.40
CA GLN A 934 14.07 -22.36 -12.52
C GLN A 934 12.83 -21.47 -12.52
N PRO A 935 12.98 -20.15 -12.72
CA PRO A 935 11.87 -19.21 -12.82
C PRO A 935 10.83 -19.71 -13.83
N TYR A 936 9.56 -19.47 -13.53
CA TYR A 936 8.47 -19.94 -14.36
C TYR A 936 8.43 -19.18 -15.68
N ASN A 937 8.37 -19.90 -16.79
CA ASN A 937 7.82 -19.32 -18.01
C ASN A 937 6.30 -19.15 -17.84
N ILE A 938 5.71 -18.14 -18.46
CA ILE A 938 4.26 -17.89 -18.35
C ILE A 938 3.43 -19.13 -18.73
N SER A 939 3.80 -19.84 -19.80
CA SER A 939 3.07 -21.05 -20.22
C SER A 939 3.10 -22.15 -19.15
N GLU A 940 4.23 -22.32 -18.45
CA GLU A 940 4.36 -23.26 -17.35
C GLU A 940 3.57 -22.80 -16.13
N PHE A 941 3.58 -21.50 -15.85
CA PHE A 941 2.82 -20.90 -14.76
C PHE A 941 1.30 -21.06 -14.97
N ILE A 942 0.81 -20.83 -16.19
CA ILE A 942 -0.59 -21.07 -16.58
C ILE A 942 -0.99 -22.53 -16.36
N LYS A 943 -0.16 -23.48 -16.82
CA LYS A 943 -0.38 -24.92 -16.59
C LYS A 943 -0.41 -25.23 -15.09
N TRP A 944 0.49 -24.59 -14.33
CA TRP A 944 0.59 -24.77 -12.89
C TRP A 944 -0.65 -24.24 -12.16
N ILE A 945 -1.12 -23.01 -12.46
CA ILE A 945 -2.36 -22.45 -11.89
C ILE A 945 -3.54 -23.39 -12.16
N LYS A 946 -3.72 -23.84 -13.42
CA LYS A 946 -4.82 -24.75 -13.78
C LYS A 946 -4.76 -26.05 -13.00
N SER A 947 -3.58 -26.68 -12.94
CA SER A 947 -3.40 -27.94 -12.21
C SER A 947 -3.66 -27.75 -10.71
N LEU A 948 -3.07 -26.73 -10.10
CA LEU A 948 -3.20 -26.46 -8.68
C LEU A 948 -4.62 -26.11 -8.29
N TRP A 949 -5.29 -25.22 -9.03
CA TRP A 949 -6.67 -24.85 -8.75
C TRP A 949 -7.62 -26.04 -8.92
N ASN A 950 -7.42 -26.87 -9.94
CA ASN A 950 -8.19 -28.12 -10.06
C ASN A 950 -7.97 -29.02 -8.85
N SER A 951 -6.73 -29.23 -8.40
CA SER A 951 -6.44 -30.00 -7.18
C SER A 951 -7.15 -29.43 -5.94
N VAL A 952 -7.13 -28.11 -5.75
CA VAL A 952 -7.83 -27.44 -4.64
C VAL A 952 -9.35 -27.64 -4.71
N LYS A 953 -9.94 -27.61 -5.91
CA LYS A 953 -11.38 -27.90 -6.10
C LYS A 953 -11.75 -29.35 -5.74
N TYR A 954 -10.90 -30.33 -6.08
CA TYR A 954 -11.12 -31.74 -5.72
C TYR A 954 -10.95 -32.01 -4.22
N GLU A 955 -10.26 -31.14 -3.51
CA GLU A 955 -9.94 -31.35 -2.11
C GLU A 955 -11.19 -31.21 -1.24
N ASN A 956 -11.43 -32.25 -0.41
CA ASN A 956 -12.47 -32.24 0.60
C ASN A 956 -11.87 -31.78 1.92
N PHE A 957 -11.91 -30.48 2.18
CA PHE A 957 -11.54 -29.87 3.45
C PHE A 957 -12.51 -30.23 4.61
N SER A 958 -13.38 -31.23 4.42
CA SER A 958 -14.48 -31.63 5.32
C SER A 958 -14.01 -32.15 6.68
N PHE A 959 -12.78 -32.67 6.78
CA PHE A 959 -12.11 -32.88 8.06
C PHE A 959 -11.44 -31.57 8.45
N SER A 960 -12.24 -30.59 8.86
CA SER A 960 -11.74 -29.27 9.25
C SER A 960 -10.61 -29.44 10.26
N PHE A 961 -9.42 -28.94 9.90
CA PHE A 961 -8.14 -29.06 10.60
C PHE A 961 -8.13 -28.59 12.06
N ARG A 962 -9.26 -28.07 12.58
CA ARG A 962 -9.37 -27.36 13.84
C ARG A 962 -9.41 -28.20 15.11
N ASN A 963 -9.31 -29.52 15.03
CA ASN A 963 -9.00 -30.32 16.21
C ASN A 963 -8.34 -31.63 15.77
N SER A 964 -7.00 -31.68 15.80
CA SER A 964 -6.25 -32.93 15.72
C SER A 964 -6.79 -33.97 16.71
N LEU A 965 -7.31 -33.53 17.86
CA LEU A 965 -7.99 -34.36 18.85
C LEU A 965 -9.34 -34.93 18.37
N VAL A 966 -10.16 -34.15 17.65
CA VAL A 966 -11.43 -34.64 17.04
C VAL A 966 -11.12 -35.65 15.95
N VAL A 967 -10.13 -35.37 15.10
CA VAL A 967 -9.72 -36.25 13.99
C VAL A 967 -9.10 -37.54 14.53
N GLU A 968 -8.23 -37.45 15.52
CA GLU A 968 -7.64 -38.62 16.18
C GLU A 968 -8.71 -39.46 16.88
N ALA A 969 -9.61 -38.83 17.64
CA ALA A 969 -10.72 -39.52 18.29
C ALA A 969 -11.68 -40.18 17.27
N TYR A 970 -11.95 -39.50 16.16
CA TYR A 970 -12.76 -40.05 15.06
C TYR A 970 -12.06 -41.22 14.37
N ASN A 971 -10.76 -41.12 14.07
CA ASN A 971 -9.98 -42.19 13.46
C ASN A 971 -9.91 -43.42 14.37
N GLN A 972 -9.75 -43.22 15.69
CA GLN A 972 -9.79 -44.31 16.66
C GLN A 972 -11.16 -44.99 16.70
N LEU A 973 -12.24 -44.22 16.70
CA LEU A 973 -13.60 -44.75 16.60
C LEU A 973 -13.80 -45.51 15.28
N ALA A 974 -13.35 -44.96 14.14
CA ALA A 974 -13.48 -45.60 12.83
C ALA A 974 -12.69 -46.92 12.73
N MET A 975 -11.49 -46.99 13.31
CA MET A 975 -10.71 -48.23 13.39
C MET A 975 -11.41 -49.28 14.25
N LYS A 976 -11.92 -48.89 15.43
CA LYS A 976 -12.69 -49.79 16.30
C LYS A 976 -13.98 -50.26 15.64
N ASN A 977 -14.69 -49.36 14.98
CA ASN A 977 -15.90 -49.68 14.23
C ASN A 977 -15.62 -50.66 13.09
N SER A 978 -14.55 -50.43 12.31
CA SER A 978 -14.14 -51.36 11.23
C SER A 978 -13.81 -52.76 11.77
N GLN A 979 -13.18 -52.83 12.96
CA GLN A 979 -12.92 -54.10 13.64
C GLN A 979 -14.24 -54.80 14.02
N TRP A 980 -15.20 -54.07 14.59
CA TRP A 980 -16.51 -54.62 14.96
C TRP A 980 -17.34 -55.05 13.75
N GLU A 981 -17.32 -54.28 12.65
CA GLU A 981 -17.96 -54.66 11.38
C GLU A 981 -17.37 -55.96 10.81
N TRP A 982 -16.05 -56.12 10.94
CA TRP A 982 -15.35 -57.34 10.51
C TRP A 982 -15.72 -58.53 11.40
N ASP A 983 -15.76 -58.35 12.72
CA ASP A 983 -16.16 -59.40 13.66
C ASP A 983 -17.63 -59.83 13.44
N PHE A 984 -18.54 -58.87 13.25
CA PHE A 984 -19.94 -59.13 12.85
C PHE A 984 -19.98 -59.93 11.55
N SER A 985 -19.32 -59.44 10.49
CA SER A 985 -19.30 -60.12 9.19
C SER A 985 -18.71 -61.53 9.28
N LYS A 986 -17.67 -61.72 10.09
CA LYS A 986 -17.01 -63.02 10.32
C LYS A 986 -17.93 -64.01 11.03
N HIS A 987 -18.65 -63.61 12.08
CA HIS A 987 -19.61 -64.48 12.75
C HIS A 987 -20.70 -64.94 11.80
N ILE A 988 -21.25 -64.01 11.02
CA ILE A 988 -22.27 -64.34 10.02
C ILE A 988 -21.71 -65.26 8.92
N HIS A 989 -20.49 -65.03 8.43
CA HIS A 989 -19.85 -65.91 7.45
C HIS A 989 -19.55 -67.31 8.01
N THR A 990 -19.09 -67.39 9.26
CA THR A 990 -18.81 -68.67 9.92
C THR A 990 -20.09 -69.49 10.07
N TRP A 991 -21.19 -68.84 10.44
CA TRP A 991 -22.51 -69.45 10.48
C TRP A 991 -23.05 -69.82 9.09
N LEU A 992 -22.81 -68.98 8.08
CA LEU A 992 -23.20 -69.31 6.70
C LEU A 992 -22.47 -70.57 6.22
N ILE A 993 -21.17 -70.71 6.48
CA ILE A 993 -20.39 -71.90 6.08
C ILE A 993 -20.90 -73.16 6.77
N SER A 994 -21.18 -73.11 8.08
CA SER A 994 -21.75 -74.25 8.80
C SER A 994 -23.12 -74.64 8.27
N THR A 995 -23.96 -73.64 7.97
CA THR A 995 -25.30 -73.83 7.40
C THR A 995 -25.25 -74.37 5.98
N GLU A 996 -24.37 -73.86 5.12
CA GLU A 996 -24.13 -74.41 3.79
C GLU A 996 -23.68 -75.88 3.84
N ASN A 997 -22.82 -76.24 4.79
CA ASN A 997 -22.39 -77.64 4.97
C ASN A 997 -23.55 -78.53 5.43
N ILE A 998 -24.41 -78.04 6.31
CA ILE A 998 -25.64 -78.76 6.72
C ILE A 998 -26.54 -78.98 5.50
N ILE A 999 -26.79 -77.93 4.70
CA ILE A 999 -27.63 -78.00 3.49
C ILE A 999 -27.03 -78.97 2.45
N LYS A 1000 -25.69 -78.95 2.26
CA LYS A 1000 -24.98 -79.83 1.31
C LYS A 1000 -24.99 -81.31 1.73
N ASN A 1001 -25.12 -81.61 3.02
CA ASN A 1001 -25.10 -82.97 3.57
C ASN A 1001 -26.51 -83.59 3.73
N GLN A 1002 -27.58 -82.83 3.49
CA GLN A 1002 -28.96 -83.34 3.54
C GLN A 1002 -29.44 -83.89 2.19
N SER A 1003 -30.38 -84.83 2.23
CA SER A 1003 -31.04 -85.39 1.05
C SER A 1003 -32.15 -84.46 0.52
N ALA A 1004 -32.44 -84.50 -0.78
CA ALA A 1004 -33.44 -83.58 -1.38
C ALA A 1004 -34.86 -83.76 -0.84
N ASP A 1005 -35.20 -84.95 -0.33
CA ASP A 1005 -36.52 -85.26 0.23
C ASP A 1005 -36.69 -84.70 1.67
N GLU A 1006 -35.59 -84.33 2.34
CA GLU A 1006 -35.58 -83.72 3.69
C GLU A 1006 -35.55 -82.18 3.67
N LEU A 1007 -35.22 -81.55 2.53
CA LEU A 1007 -35.19 -80.07 2.36
C LEU A 1007 -36.59 -79.47 2.14
N GLN A 1008 -37.46 -79.64 3.14
CA GLN A 1008 -38.82 -79.10 3.17
C GLN A 1008 -38.85 -77.56 3.35
N PRO A 1009 -39.94 -76.87 2.94
CA PRO A 1009 -40.10 -75.41 3.11
C PRO A 1009 -39.93 -74.95 4.57
N GLU A 1010 -40.39 -75.76 5.53
CA GLU A 1010 -40.23 -75.49 6.97
C GLU A 1010 -38.76 -75.39 7.40
N MET A 1011 -37.86 -76.20 6.83
CA MET A 1011 -36.44 -76.14 7.18
C MET A 1011 -35.76 -74.88 6.62
N CYS A 1012 -36.22 -74.38 5.47
CA CYS A 1012 -35.78 -73.10 4.92
C CYS A 1012 -36.22 -71.93 5.80
N ARG A 1013 -37.43 -72.01 6.39
CA ARG A 1013 -37.89 -71.03 7.38
C ARG A 1013 -37.01 -71.04 8.62
N VAL A 1014 -36.69 -72.22 9.16
CA VAL A 1014 -35.81 -72.36 10.33
C VAL A 1014 -34.42 -71.76 10.09
N PHE A 1015 -33.82 -71.94 8.91
CA PHE A 1015 -32.53 -71.31 8.61
C PHE A 1015 -32.63 -69.78 8.50
N LYS A 1016 -33.72 -69.25 7.94
CA LYS A 1016 -33.96 -67.80 7.84
C LYS A 1016 -34.26 -67.19 9.22
N ASP A 1017 -35.03 -67.86 10.06
CA ASP A 1017 -35.33 -67.42 11.42
C ASP A 1017 -34.07 -67.43 12.29
N ASN A 1018 -33.23 -68.46 12.15
CA ASN A 1018 -31.93 -68.54 12.83
C ASN A 1018 -30.96 -67.45 12.36
N LEU A 1019 -30.95 -67.13 11.06
CA LEU A 1019 -30.18 -66.00 10.51
C LEU A 1019 -30.66 -64.68 11.10
N MET A 1020 -31.97 -64.45 11.16
CA MET A 1020 -32.54 -63.22 11.72
C MET A 1020 -32.22 -63.07 13.20
N CYS A 1021 -32.35 -64.13 14.00
CA CYS A 1021 -31.95 -64.12 15.41
C CYS A 1021 -30.46 -63.80 15.59
N LEU A 1022 -29.59 -64.35 14.74
CA LEU A 1022 -28.15 -64.08 14.80
C LEU A 1022 -27.81 -62.64 14.37
N LEU A 1023 -28.44 -62.14 13.30
CA LEU A 1023 -28.26 -60.77 12.82
C LEU A 1023 -28.73 -59.75 13.87
N CYS A 1024 -29.88 -59.95 14.51
CA CYS A 1024 -30.36 -59.09 15.58
C CYS A 1024 -29.42 -59.11 16.79
N LYS A 1025 -28.92 -60.29 17.18
CA LYS A 1025 -27.99 -60.43 18.30
C LYS A 1025 -26.66 -59.70 18.04
N GLU A 1026 -26.10 -59.84 16.85
CA GLU A 1026 -24.84 -59.16 16.51
C GLU A 1026 -25.02 -57.66 16.28
N GLU A 1027 -26.18 -57.21 15.77
CA GLU A 1027 -26.58 -55.79 15.71
C GLU A 1027 -26.64 -55.18 17.12
N GLU A 1028 -27.34 -55.83 18.06
CA GLU A 1028 -27.40 -55.39 19.46
C GLU A 1028 -26.01 -55.35 20.11
N ASN A 1029 -25.18 -56.38 19.89
CA ASN A 1029 -23.81 -56.43 20.40
C ASN A 1029 -22.98 -55.25 19.88
N MET A 1030 -23.05 -54.95 18.59
CA MET A 1030 -22.28 -53.85 17.98
C MET A 1030 -22.80 -52.48 18.44
N LEU A 1031 -24.12 -52.30 18.58
CA LEU A 1031 -24.71 -51.08 19.14
C LEU A 1031 -24.31 -50.86 20.61
N ASP A 1032 -24.23 -51.93 21.41
CA ASP A 1032 -23.78 -51.87 22.81
C ASP A 1032 -22.28 -51.53 22.91
N LEU A 1033 -21.44 -52.06 22.00
CA LEU A 1033 -20.02 -51.69 21.91
C LEU A 1033 -19.83 -50.21 21.56
N ILE A 1034 -20.62 -49.69 20.61
CA ILE A 1034 -20.64 -48.25 20.28
C ILE A 1034 -21.06 -47.44 21.51
N LYS A 1035 -22.14 -47.84 22.19
CA LYS A 1035 -22.64 -47.16 23.39
C LYS A 1035 -21.58 -47.11 24.51
N LYS A 1036 -20.94 -48.26 24.80
CA LYS A 1036 -19.85 -48.35 25.79
C LYS A 1036 -18.64 -47.50 25.44
N TYR A 1037 -18.32 -47.34 24.15
CA TYR A 1037 -17.26 -46.45 23.71
C TYR A 1037 -17.56 -45.00 24.05
N PHE A 1038 -18.80 -44.55 23.80
CA PHE A 1038 -19.24 -43.19 24.13
C PHE A 1038 -19.42 -42.94 25.65
N GLU A 1039 -19.67 -43.98 26.45
CA GLU A 1039 -19.74 -43.90 27.91
C GLU A 1039 -18.37 -43.97 28.60
N SER A 1040 -17.31 -44.31 27.87
CA SER A 1040 -15.96 -44.37 28.43
C SER A 1040 -15.43 -42.96 28.76
N LYS A 1041 -14.89 -42.76 29.97
CA LYS A 1041 -14.31 -41.48 30.43
C LYS A 1041 -12.96 -41.16 29.76
N THR A 1042 -12.85 -41.27 28.44
CA THR A 1042 -11.67 -40.78 27.71
C THR A 1042 -11.90 -39.32 27.31
N ASP A 1043 -10.89 -38.47 27.56
CA ASP A 1043 -10.99 -36.99 27.46
C ASP A 1043 -11.46 -36.46 26.08
N ASN A 1044 -11.41 -37.27 25.02
CA ASN A 1044 -11.71 -36.84 23.65
C ASN A 1044 -13.06 -37.35 23.09
N VAL A 1045 -13.83 -38.15 23.83
CA VAL A 1045 -15.09 -38.76 23.33
C VAL A 1045 -16.20 -37.71 23.15
N LEU A 1046 -16.27 -36.71 24.02
CA LEU A 1046 -17.22 -35.58 23.94
C LEU A 1046 -17.10 -34.80 22.62
N LEU A 1047 -15.92 -34.83 21.99
CA LEU A 1047 -15.63 -34.09 20.76
C LEU A 1047 -16.24 -34.74 19.50
N ILE A 1048 -16.61 -36.01 19.56
CA ILE A 1048 -17.15 -36.80 18.44
C ILE A 1048 -18.60 -37.27 18.66
N GLU A 1049 -19.26 -36.82 19.74
CA GLU A 1049 -20.64 -37.21 20.10
C GLU A 1049 -21.63 -37.00 18.95
N LYS A 1050 -21.45 -35.95 18.14
CA LYS A 1050 -22.30 -35.65 16.98
C LYS A 1050 -22.31 -36.75 15.90
N TYR A 1051 -21.30 -37.61 15.85
CA TYR A 1051 -21.20 -38.71 14.88
C TYR A 1051 -21.82 -40.01 15.39
N ARG A 1052 -22.27 -40.06 16.64
CA ARG A 1052 -22.83 -41.26 17.27
C ARG A 1052 -23.99 -41.85 16.46
N GLU A 1053 -24.94 -40.99 16.06
CA GLU A 1053 -26.09 -41.42 15.27
C GLU A 1053 -25.70 -41.94 13.88
N ASP A 1054 -24.65 -41.38 13.26
CA ASP A 1054 -24.18 -41.81 11.94
C ASP A 1054 -23.58 -43.23 12.00
N PHE A 1055 -22.74 -43.51 13.01
CA PHE A 1055 -22.19 -44.85 13.22
C PHE A 1055 -23.28 -45.87 13.59
N SER A 1056 -24.24 -45.50 14.44
CA SER A 1056 -25.40 -46.35 14.74
C SER A 1056 -26.25 -46.63 13.49
N ARG A 1057 -26.41 -45.65 12.59
CA ARG A 1057 -27.08 -45.86 11.30
C ARG A 1057 -26.29 -46.79 10.39
N GLY A 1058 -24.96 -46.72 10.41
CA GLY A 1058 -24.07 -47.63 9.71
C GLY A 1058 -24.28 -49.10 10.07
N VAL A 1059 -24.46 -49.41 11.36
CA VAL A 1059 -24.75 -50.78 11.83
C VAL A 1059 -26.05 -51.32 11.21
N ASN A 1060 -27.10 -50.51 11.18
CA ASN A 1060 -28.38 -50.88 10.58
C ASN A 1060 -28.26 -51.14 9.08
N CYS A 1061 -27.42 -50.38 8.37
CA CYS A 1061 -27.11 -50.59 6.96
C CYS A 1061 -26.35 -51.91 6.76
N LEU A 1062 -25.30 -52.16 7.55
CA LEU A 1062 -24.53 -53.41 7.49
C LEU A 1062 -25.41 -54.64 7.74
N ARG A 1063 -26.33 -54.59 8.72
CA ARG A 1063 -27.27 -55.68 8.98
C ARG A 1063 -28.13 -55.98 7.74
N LYS A 1064 -28.72 -54.94 7.13
CA LYS A 1064 -29.57 -55.10 5.94
C LYS A 1064 -28.79 -55.67 4.75
N ASP A 1065 -27.54 -55.27 4.57
CA ASP A 1065 -26.69 -55.74 3.49
C ASP A 1065 -26.28 -57.21 3.69
N LEU A 1066 -25.90 -57.58 4.91
CA LEU A 1066 -25.62 -58.97 5.28
C LEU A 1066 -26.87 -59.85 5.18
N GLU A 1067 -28.02 -59.37 5.64
CA GLU A 1067 -29.31 -60.05 5.52
C GLU A 1067 -29.62 -60.41 4.06
N ARG A 1068 -29.54 -59.41 3.16
CA ARG A 1068 -29.78 -59.61 1.73
C ARG A 1068 -28.79 -60.59 1.10
N SER A 1069 -27.49 -60.38 1.35
CA SER A 1069 -26.41 -61.18 0.76
C SER A 1069 -26.46 -62.65 1.20
N VAL A 1070 -26.61 -62.88 2.50
CA VAL A 1070 -26.61 -64.23 3.10
C VAL A 1070 -27.90 -64.98 2.77
N THR A 1071 -29.05 -64.31 2.79
CA THR A 1071 -30.33 -64.92 2.39
C THR A 1071 -30.30 -65.37 0.93
N ALA A 1072 -29.80 -64.51 0.03
CA ALA A 1072 -29.65 -64.87 -1.39
C ALA A 1072 -28.73 -66.08 -1.59
N LYS A 1073 -27.66 -66.18 -0.80
CA LYS A 1073 -26.69 -67.28 -0.89
C LYS A 1073 -27.21 -68.60 -0.32
N ILE A 1074 -28.03 -68.54 0.73
CA ILE A 1074 -28.75 -69.71 1.26
C ILE A 1074 -29.76 -70.20 0.21
N ASP A 1075 -30.56 -69.29 -0.36
CA ASP A 1075 -31.56 -69.64 -1.38
C ASP A 1075 -30.89 -70.28 -2.62
N GLU A 1076 -29.75 -69.75 -3.06
CA GLU A 1076 -28.97 -70.32 -4.17
C GLU A 1076 -28.37 -71.68 -3.81
N THR A 1077 -27.81 -71.85 -2.61
CA THR A 1077 -27.24 -73.14 -2.16
C THR A 1077 -28.32 -74.23 -2.10
N ILE A 1078 -29.51 -73.89 -1.62
CA ILE A 1078 -30.68 -74.78 -1.59
C ILE A 1078 -31.12 -75.12 -3.02
N ARG A 1079 -31.15 -74.14 -3.92
CA ARG A 1079 -31.49 -74.34 -5.35
C ARG A 1079 -30.50 -75.29 -6.04
N ILE A 1080 -29.21 -75.08 -5.84
CA ILE A 1080 -28.14 -75.93 -6.39
C ILE A 1080 -28.27 -77.37 -5.86
N GLN A 1081 -28.51 -77.53 -4.55
CA GLN A 1081 -28.65 -78.85 -3.95
C GLN A 1081 -29.89 -79.58 -4.48
N LYS A 1082 -31.06 -78.93 -4.57
CA LYS A 1082 -32.27 -79.50 -5.19
C LYS A 1082 -32.06 -79.86 -6.66
N GLY A 1083 -31.33 -79.03 -7.42
CA GLY A 1083 -30.98 -79.30 -8.82
C GLY A 1083 -30.02 -80.49 -9.02
N LYS A 1084 -29.07 -80.73 -8.10
CA LYS A 1084 -28.17 -81.90 -8.14
C LYS A 1084 -28.91 -83.22 -8.00
N TYR A 1085 -29.99 -83.27 -7.23
CA TYR A 1085 -30.80 -84.49 -7.06
C TYR A 1085 -31.79 -84.73 -8.20
N GLN A 1086 -32.29 -83.69 -8.88
CA GLN A 1086 -33.08 -83.85 -10.12
C GLN A 1086 -32.28 -84.46 -11.28
N LYS A 1087 -30.95 -84.26 -11.32
CA LYS A 1087 -30.06 -84.93 -12.29
C LYS A 1087 -29.70 -86.39 -11.94
N LYS A 1088 -29.90 -86.83 -10.69
CA LYS A 1088 -29.67 -88.22 -10.23
C LYS A 1088 -30.89 -89.15 -10.39
N LYS A 1089 -32.08 -88.61 -10.71
CA LYS A 1089 -33.34 -89.35 -10.95
C LYS A 1089 -33.70 -89.48 -12.44
N LYS A 1090 -32.76 -89.24 -13.37
CA LYS A 1090 -32.93 -89.50 -14.81
C LYS A 1090 -32.06 -90.67 -15.26
#